data_AF-A0A1G0G7Y6-F1
#
_entry.id   AF-A0A1G0G7Y6-F1
#
_cell.length_a   1.000
_cell.length_b   1.000
_cell.length_c   1.000
_cell.angle_alpha   90.00
_cell.angle_beta   90.00
_cell.angle_gamma   90.00
#
_symmetry.space_group_name_H-M   'P 1'
#
loop_
_entity.id
_entity.type
_entity.pdbx_description
1 polymer ?
#
loop_
_entity_poly.entity_id
_entity_poly.type
_entity_poly.pdbx_seq_one_letter_code
_entity_poly.pdbx_strand_id
1 'polypeptide(L)'
;MKENIFGIHGGGNIGLGLMADVINRSEKKYHIVATSNDVLFNQFINTRNRLHLQHEHGITTEISNIRMISRDSVAVIDLYAHATVLAICLTPNAFNEESVVIARGMIERYEKTKKPLTILLLMNLPDCLNLVRASIAKKISGLLLDDETKTAAILEGIKMVATVPDRVVTKIPAEEIFEKLKLDILEKLPSEKHPVILPFFSEPRNHNNAAKIIEIAHQYQLDICLYRAEKGFRLYAPEYLLNEFGHFSGIHFVKDIAQLETIKNKYINGPHTILAWLGGILGCKTIAESFQYPGMKYYIKRLMHEIAEILKKTYLTLTDKELAGLQDLFFNRCETSDADPVSRVGRNPLSKLDRFGRVIGSISLRKGFYLTHLPCLEMGIAAGVVYALQNQDMSDKGCNVVKEIFHSNGQSYTAILCHDDKNEHRGLDLIKDNGLIMRILRNIEFLLRTPQRLMEAQPLVHQLRLFTNPSTIKRNVMRSFLGNLNINIDFNTGRLSYGKDFAPLNLDYELIFVRHGETYGNAGLSDRHGKIDPTAIKGISNNRVFQGNVDEDINQLTEYGEEQARIAAHEMFDSGLRPDIIFHSPLQRAKKTGIPFIELLRSSDVDCEYVELSTIREMSFGMWENRRVSDMPSEHACHQFYRQQNALIKEDGANVHGNFCQAENFYDVMLRAHQTLTSLNEKYSRRKILMYSHSMFGAACCILMGIGNEIAMGNEKYLAFDGTGIMPYCKPILLSRLKRESVPRK
;
A
#
# COMPACT_ATOMS: atom_id res chain seq x y z
N MET A 1 40.37 33.53 9.74
CA MET A 1 38.99 33.43 9.20
C MET A 1 38.22 32.49 10.12
N LYS A 2 37.03 32.86 10.63
CA LYS A 2 36.20 31.90 11.38
C LYS A 2 35.83 30.77 10.42
N GLU A 3 36.26 29.55 10.70
CA GLU A 3 35.98 28.39 9.83
C GLU A 3 34.47 28.20 9.68
N ASN A 4 34.01 28.07 8.43
CA ASN A 4 32.62 27.79 8.14
C ASN A 4 32.36 26.29 8.35
N ILE A 5 32.02 25.91 9.58
CA ILE A 5 31.87 24.50 9.97
C ILE A 5 30.50 23.97 9.52
N PHE A 6 30.51 22.87 8.79
CA PHE A 6 29.32 22.04 8.58
C PHE A 6 29.42 20.79 9.46
N GLY A 7 28.52 20.65 10.43
CA GLY A 7 28.49 19.49 11.31
C GLY A 7 27.71 18.32 10.73
N ILE A 8 28.23 17.10 10.86
CA ILE A 8 27.50 15.86 10.58
C ILE A 8 27.48 15.01 11.86
N HIS A 9 26.36 15.04 12.58
CA HIS A 9 26.14 14.14 13.71
C HIS A 9 25.68 12.78 13.17
N GLY A 10 26.58 11.80 13.08
CA GLY A 10 26.31 10.46 12.55
C GLY A 10 26.98 10.18 11.20
N GLY A 11 28.27 9.87 11.24
CA GLY A 11 29.14 9.55 10.10
C GLY A 11 28.94 8.12 9.55
N GLY A 12 27.70 7.66 9.47
CA GLY A 12 27.35 6.40 8.83
C GLY A 12 27.18 6.54 7.31
N ASN A 13 26.46 5.60 6.70
CA ASN A 13 26.22 5.57 5.26
C ASN A 13 25.61 6.88 4.72
N ILE A 14 24.61 7.45 5.42
CA ILE A 14 23.96 8.69 4.98
C ILE A 14 24.84 9.92 5.30
N GLY A 15 25.49 9.95 6.46
CA GLY A 15 26.37 11.07 6.83
C GLY A 15 27.56 11.20 5.89
N LEU A 16 28.39 10.17 5.79
CA LEU A 16 29.62 10.22 4.99
C LEU A 16 29.41 9.87 3.53
N GLY A 17 28.50 8.95 3.21
CA GLY A 17 28.27 8.53 1.83
C GLY A 17 27.24 9.34 1.05
N LEU A 18 26.49 10.25 1.69
CA LEU A 18 25.60 11.19 1.00
C LEU A 18 25.88 12.63 1.43
N MET A 19 25.70 12.97 2.71
CA MET A 19 25.72 14.37 3.15
C MET A 19 27.10 15.01 2.96
N ALA A 20 28.18 14.28 3.22
CA ALA A 20 29.52 14.79 2.95
C ALA A 20 29.76 15.06 1.45
N ASP A 21 29.18 14.26 0.53
CA ASP A 21 29.22 14.50 -0.91
C ASP A 21 28.37 15.73 -1.31
N VAL A 22 27.18 15.91 -0.72
CA VAL A 22 26.35 17.13 -0.89
C VAL A 22 27.15 18.37 -0.50
N ILE A 23 27.84 18.35 0.63
CA ILE A 23 28.65 19.47 1.11
C ILE A 23 29.86 19.69 0.20
N ASN A 24 30.51 18.61 -0.25
CA ASN A 24 31.67 18.67 -1.14
C ASN A 24 31.34 19.36 -2.48
N ARG A 25 30.12 19.17 -3.00
CA ARG A 25 29.64 19.77 -4.24
C ARG A 25 28.97 21.14 -4.04
N SER A 26 29.14 21.75 -2.88
CA SER A 26 28.65 23.08 -2.59
C SER A 26 29.50 24.15 -3.28
N GLU A 27 28.86 25.23 -3.75
CA GLU A 27 29.55 26.43 -4.23
C GLU A 27 30.31 27.13 -3.09
N LYS A 28 29.85 26.95 -1.84
CA LYS A 28 30.51 27.47 -0.63
C LYS A 28 31.43 26.40 -0.05
N LYS A 29 32.61 26.82 0.41
CA LYS A 29 33.54 25.92 1.12
C LYS A 29 33.17 25.79 2.60
N TYR A 30 33.13 24.55 3.06
CA TYR A 30 32.89 24.20 4.45
C TYR A 30 34.03 23.33 4.98
N HIS A 31 34.35 23.47 6.27
CA HIS A 31 35.09 22.46 7.02
C HIS A 31 34.08 21.46 7.58
N ILE A 32 34.15 20.20 7.14
CA ILE A 32 33.23 19.16 7.56
C ILE A 32 33.74 18.56 8.86
N VAL A 33 32.93 18.63 9.92
CA VAL A 33 33.22 17.94 11.18
C VAL A 33 32.14 16.89 11.39
N ALA A 34 32.52 15.62 11.27
CA ALA A 34 31.60 14.49 11.34
C ALA A 34 31.89 13.61 12.56
N THR A 35 30.86 12.96 13.10
CA THR A 35 31.00 12.12 14.31
C THR A 35 30.89 10.63 13.99
N SER A 36 31.71 9.76 14.59
CA SER A 36 31.59 8.30 14.45
C SER A 36 32.34 7.58 15.57
N ASN A 37 31.85 6.40 15.99
CA ASN A 37 32.56 5.54 16.95
C ASN A 37 33.45 4.50 16.25
N ASP A 38 33.51 4.51 14.91
CA ASP A 38 34.42 3.66 14.17
C ASP A 38 35.83 4.26 14.21
N VAL A 39 36.63 3.79 15.16
CA VAL A 39 38.01 4.25 15.40
C VAL A 39 38.87 4.11 14.13
N LEU A 40 38.73 3.00 13.41
CA LEU A 40 39.53 2.72 12.23
C LEU A 40 39.16 3.66 11.07
N PHE A 41 37.86 3.86 10.81
CA PHE A 41 37.40 4.79 9.77
C PHE A 41 37.76 6.24 10.13
N ASN A 42 37.67 6.60 11.41
CA ASN A 42 38.13 7.90 11.88
C ASN A 42 39.61 8.10 11.61
N GLN A 43 40.44 7.07 11.82
CA GLN A 43 41.87 7.11 11.53
C GLN A 43 42.14 7.23 10.02
N PHE A 44 41.45 6.45 9.17
CA PHE A 44 41.54 6.56 7.72
C PHE A 44 41.28 7.99 7.22
N ILE A 45 40.25 8.64 7.76
CA ILE A 45 39.84 9.99 7.35
C ILE A 45 40.75 11.06 7.94
N ASN A 46 41.00 11.02 9.25
CA ASN A 46 41.77 12.07 9.95
C ASN A 46 43.25 12.10 9.58
N THR A 47 43.81 11.00 9.08
CA THR A 47 45.22 11.00 8.63
C THR A 47 45.41 11.87 7.38
N ARG A 48 44.38 12.00 6.54
CA ARG A 48 44.45 12.74 5.26
C ARG A 48 43.49 13.91 5.15
N ASN A 49 42.61 14.08 6.14
CA ASN A 49 41.45 14.97 6.14
C ASN A 49 40.59 14.79 4.87
N ARG A 50 40.47 13.54 4.41
CA ARG A 50 39.84 13.15 3.13
C ARG A 50 39.08 11.84 3.26
N LEU A 51 38.05 11.69 2.44
CA LEU A 51 37.22 10.50 2.29
C LEU A 51 37.07 10.20 0.80
N HIS A 52 37.16 8.93 0.38
CA HIS A 52 36.81 8.53 -0.98
C HIS A 52 35.55 7.68 -0.99
N LEU A 53 34.68 7.96 -1.96
CA LEU A 53 33.51 7.16 -2.29
C LEU A 53 33.77 6.38 -3.58
N GLN A 54 33.44 5.10 -3.57
CA GLN A 54 33.44 4.26 -4.77
C GLN A 54 32.05 4.29 -5.43
N HIS A 55 32.01 4.50 -6.74
CA HIS A 55 30.81 4.45 -7.56
C HIS A 55 30.84 3.24 -8.51
N GLU A 56 29.78 3.10 -9.29
CA GLU A 56 29.68 2.11 -10.35
C GLU A 56 30.79 2.32 -11.40
N HIS A 57 31.20 1.23 -12.07
CA HIS A 57 32.24 1.24 -13.12
C HIS A 57 33.62 1.77 -12.67
N GLY A 58 33.93 1.66 -11.38
CA GLY A 58 35.25 2.02 -10.84
C GLY A 58 35.51 3.51 -10.67
N ILE A 59 34.50 4.36 -10.86
CA ILE A 59 34.61 5.81 -10.67
C ILE A 59 34.72 6.12 -9.17
N THR A 60 35.56 7.06 -8.77
CA THR A 60 35.67 7.53 -7.38
C THR A 60 35.34 9.01 -7.25
N THR A 61 34.86 9.42 -6.07
CA THR A 61 34.75 10.84 -5.66
C THR A 61 35.57 11.07 -4.41
N GLU A 62 36.49 12.04 -4.46
CA GLU A 62 37.19 12.54 -3.28
C GLU A 62 36.37 13.63 -2.58
N ILE A 63 36.23 13.51 -1.27
CA ILE A 63 35.69 14.52 -0.36
C ILE A 63 36.86 15.00 0.51
N SER A 64 37.16 16.29 0.45
CA SER A 64 38.26 16.91 1.19
C SER A 64 37.76 17.82 2.31
N ASN A 65 38.68 18.28 3.16
CA ASN A 65 38.39 19.19 4.29
C ASN A 65 37.42 18.60 5.31
N ILE A 66 37.60 17.31 5.61
CA ILE A 66 36.79 16.57 6.59
C ILE A 66 37.62 16.13 7.79
N ARG A 67 37.02 16.24 8.98
CA ARG A 67 37.56 15.76 10.25
C ARG A 67 36.51 14.92 10.97
N MET A 68 36.95 13.81 11.54
CA MET A 68 36.15 12.91 12.36
C MET A 68 36.42 13.16 13.85
N ILE A 69 35.35 13.14 14.64
CA ILE A 69 35.39 13.11 16.11
C ILE A 69 34.63 11.89 16.64
N SER A 70 35.06 11.34 17.78
CA SER A 70 34.30 10.26 18.45
C SER A 70 32.97 10.79 18.97
N ARG A 71 31.88 10.00 18.89
CA ARG A 71 30.58 10.40 19.49
C ARG A 71 30.61 10.38 21.01
N ASP A 72 31.51 9.60 21.58
CA ASP A 72 31.71 9.53 23.03
C ASP A 72 32.53 10.73 23.56
N SER A 73 33.00 11.61 22.67
CA SER A 73 33.78 12.79 23.03
C SER A 73 32.90 13.98 23.40
N VAL A 74 33.34 14.74 24.40
CA VAL A 74 32.76 16.07 24.72
C VAL A 74 32.85 17.05 23.55
N ALA A 75 33.74 16.82 22.57
CA ALA A 75 33.86 17.62 21.36
C ALA A 75 32.57 17.64 20.50
N VAL A 76 31.64 16.70 20.71
CA VAL A 76 30.32 16.76 20.08
C VAL A 76 29.52 17.97 20.58
N ILE A 77 29.65 18.36 21.85
CA ILE A 77 29.00 19.56 22.40
C ILE A 77 29.55 20.81 21.68
N ASP A 78 30.87 20.89 21.53
CA ASP A 78 31.53 21.99 20.81
C ASP A 78 31.10 22.07 19.34
N LEU A 79 30.83 20.93 18.69
CA LEU A 79 30.29 20.89 17.32
C LEU A 79 28.96 21.65 17.23
N TYR A 80 28.02 21.42 18.16
CA TYR A 80 26.74 22.14 18.19
C TYR A 80 26.92 23.62 18.55
N ALA A 81 27.85 23.92 19.46
CA ALA A 81 28.14 25.30 19.87
C ALA A 81 28.66 26.16 18.71
N HIS A 82 29.41 25.57 17.77
CA HIS A 82 30.16 26.34 16.76
C HIS A 82 29.75 26.09 15.30
N ALA A 83 28.99 25.05 14.98
CA ALA A 83 28.54 24.79 13.61
C ALA A 83 27.74 25.97 13.02
N THR A 84 27.95 26.25 11.73
CA THR A 84 27.11 27.17 10.95
C THR A 84 25.80 26.48 10.58
N VAL A 85 25.91 25.23 10.13
CA VAL A 85 24.80 24.34 9.79
C VAL A 85 25.16 22.95 10.29
N LEU A 86 24.16 22.17 10.70
CA LEU A 86 24.36 20.80 11.16
C LEU A 86 23.39 19.84 10.47
N ALA A 87 23.84 18.63 10.21
CA ALA A 87 23.01 17.51 9.78
C ALA A 87 23.00 16.42 10.86
N ILE A 88 21.81 15.92 11.23
CA ILE A 88 21.65 14.73 12.06
C ILE A 88 21.35 13.55 11.15
N CYS A 89 22.28 12.61 11.10
CA CYS A 89 22.28 11.42 10.25
C CYS A 89 22.32 10.13 11.11
N LEU A 90 21.73 10.18 12.30
CA LEU A 90 21.71 9.07 13.26
C LEU A 90 20.60 8.05 12.93
N THR A 91 20.80 6.80 13.35
CA THR A 91 19.68 5.84 13.42
C THR A 91 18.76 6.24 14.59
N PRO A 92 17.48 5.81 14.59
CA PRO A 92 16.58 6.10 15.72
C PRO A 92 17.16 5.70 17.08
N ASN A 93 17.80 4.53 17.17
CA ASN A 93 18.42 4.06 18.41
C ASN A 93 19.58 4.96 18.84
N ALA A 94 20.49 5.29 17.91
CA ALA A 94 21.62 6.18 18.21
C ALA A 94 21.15 7.58 18.62
N PHE A 95 20.09 8.11 17.98
CA PHE A 95 19.49 9.37 18.39
C PHE A 95 18.94 9.32 19.82
N ASN A 96 18.26 8.23 20.21
CA ASN A 96 17.74 8.08 21.57
C ASN A 96 18.88 8.07 22.60
N GLU A 97 19.95 7.32 22.34
CA GLU A 97 21.16 7.26 23.18
C GLU A 97 21.86 8.62 23.29
N GLU A 98 21.91 9.39 22.20
CA GLU A 98 22.68 10.64 22.11
C GLU A 98 21.84 11.90 22.34
N SER A 99 20.52 11.78 22.54
CA SER A 99 19.58 12.89 22.70
C SER A 99 19.97 13.88 23.81
N VAL A 100 20.57 13.39 24.90
CA VAL A 100 21.07 14.22 26.01
C VAL A 100 22.29 15.05 25.58
N VAL A 101 23.22 14.48 24.82
CA VAL A 101 24.41 15.19 24.32
C VAL A 101 24.00 16.26 23.32
N ILE A 102 23.04 15.96 22.45
CA ILE A 102 22.46 16.93 21.50
C ILE A 102 21.84 18.11 22.26
N ALA A 103 21.02 17.84 23.28
CA ALA A 103 20.41 18.88 24.12
C ALA A 103 21.46 19.75 24.83
N ARG A 104 22.51 19.14 25.40
CA ARG A 104 23.64 19.87 26.01
C ARG A 104 24.35 20.77 25.00
N GLY A 105 24.58 20.29 23.77
CA GLY A 105 25.17 21.10 22.70
C GLY A 105 24.34 22.33 22.32
N MET A 106 23.01 22.21 22.33
CA MET A 106 22.12 23.35 22.07
C MET A 106 22.10 24.36 23.22
N ILE A 107 22.09 23.88 24.47
CA ILE A 107 22.21 24.73 25.67
C ILE A 107 23.53 25.51 25.62
N GLU A 108 24.64 24.81 25.39
CA GLU A 108 25.98 25.40 25.28
C GLU A 108 26.03 26.47 24.17
N ARG A 109 25.42 26.20 23.01
CA ARG A 109 25.34 27.17 21.91
C ARG A 109 24.62 28.44 22.33
N TYR A 110 23.48 28.30 23.00
CA TYR A 110 22.68 29.42 23.47
C TYR A 110 23.47 30.25 24.48
N GLU A 111 24.17 29.61 25.42
CA GLU A 111 24.96 30.29 26.44
C GLU A 111 26.18 31.02 25.86
N LYS A 112 26.88 30.41 24.90
CA LYS A 112 28.10 30.98 24.31
C LYS A 112 27.85 31.99 23.19
N THR A 113 26.87 31.74 22.32
CA THR A 113 26.77 32.46 21.03
C THR A 113 25.43 33.13 20.80
N LYS A 114 24.33 32.56 21.32
CA LYS A 114 22.93 32.93 21.00
C LYS A 114 22.61 32.98 19.50
N LYS A 115 23.48 32.44 18.63
CA LYS A 115 23.28 32.44 17.19
C LYS A 115 22.30 31.35 16.79
N PRO A 116 21.42 31.60 15.81
CA PRO A 116 20.53 30.56 15.30
C PRO A 116 21.32 29.40 14.69
N LEU A 117 20.76 28.18 14.74
CA LEU A 117 21.32 26.99 14.09
C LEU A 117 20.24 26.31 13.25
N THR A 118 20.54 26.09 11.98
CA THR A 118 19.74 25.21 11.11
C THR A 118 20.25 23.79 11.21
N ILE A 119 19.33 22.85 11.50
CA ILE A 119 19.60 21.42 11.62
C ILE A 119 18.79 20.66 10.57
N LEU A 120 19.49 20.01 9.65
CA LEU A 120 18.90 19.12 8.66
C LEU A 120 18.77 17.71 9.24
N LEU A 121 17.55 17.16 9.27
CA LEU A 121 17.28 15.82 9.76
C LEU A 121 17.28 14.83 8.59
N LEU A 122 18.32 14.00 8.50
CA LEU A 122 18.50 12.95 7.50
C LEU A 122 18.35 11.57 8.14
N MET A 123 17.22 11.35 8.81
CA MET A 123 16.90 10.10 9.49
C MET A 123 15.78 9.38 8.75
N ASN A 124 15.91 8.07 8.57
CA ASN A 124 14.85 7.24 7.98
C ASN A 124 13.81 6.88 9.04
N LEU A 125 13.15 7.90 9.60
CA LEU A 125 12.18 7.81 10.69
C LEU A 125 10.89 8.51 10.23
N PRO A 126 9.75 7.80 10.12
CA PRO A 126 8.48 8.45 9.84
C PRO A 126 8.17 9.53 10.90
N ASP A 127 7.66 10.68 10.46
CA ASP A 127 7.36 11.82 11.35
C ASP A 127 8.59 12.32 12.14
N CYS A 128 9.78 12.19 11.52
CA CYS A 128 11.07 12.51 12.12
C CYS A 128 11.10 13.86 12.84
N LEU A 129 10.58 14.91 12.18
CA LEU A 129 10.65 16.27 12.70
C LEU A 129 9.95 16.41 14.05
N ASN A 130 8.73 15.90 14.16
CA ASN A 130 7.94 16.04 15.38
C ASN A 130 8.53 15.20 16.51
N LEU A 131 8.95 13.97 16.22
CA LEU A 131 9.56 13.07 17.20
C LEU A 131 10.88 13.63 17.74
N VAL A 132 11.76 14.11 16.86
CA VAL A 132 13.04 14.70 17.25
C VAL A 132 12.82 15.98 18.05
N ARG A 133 11.93 16.89 17.59
CA ARG A 133 11.62 18.13 18.32
C ARG A 133 11.07 17.85 19.72
N ALA A 134 10.10 16.95 19.85
CA ALA A 134 9.50 16.60 21.13
C ALA A 134 10.52 15.97 22.09
N SER A 135 11.35 15.05 21.59
CA SER A 135 12.40 14.41 22.38
C SER A 135 13.43 15.43 22.88
N ILE A 136 13.96 16.28 21.99
CA ILE A 136 14.95 17.29 22.35
C ILE A 136 14.37 18.35 23.29
N ALA A 137 13.16 18.83 23.05
CA ALA A 137 12.49 19.78 23.95
C ALA A 137 12.38 19.22 25.38
N LYS A 138 11.96 17.96 25.51
CA LYS A 138 11.89 17.26 26.80
C LYS A 138 13.26 17.14 27.47
N LYS A 139 14.31 16.83 26.72
CA LYS A 139 15.68 16.73 27.26
C LYS A 139 16.24 18.07 27.69
N ILE A 140 16.00 19.14 26.94
CA ILE A 140 16.41 20.50 27.31
C ILE A 140 15.68 20.94 28.58
N SER A 141 14.35 20.80 28.65
CA SER A 141 13.55 21.13 29.84
C SER A 141 14.10 20.42 31.08
N GLY A 142 14.28 19.10 31.02
CA GLY A 142 14.80 18.33 32.15
C GLY A 142 16.24 18.71 32.56
N LEU A 143 17.10 19.08 31.61
CA LEU A 143 18.47 19.56 31.91
C LEU A 143 18.47 20.97 32.52
N LEU A 144 17.43 21.76 32.29
CA LEU A 144 17.25 23.12 32.83
C LEU A 144 16.31 23.17 34.03
N LEU A 145 16.04 22.02 34.67
CA LEU A 145 15.15 21.91 35.84
C LEU A 145 13.75 22.50 35.57
N ASP A 146 13.24 22.24 34.37
CA ASP A 146 11.93 22.69 33.88
C ASP A 146 11.75 24.22 33.81
N ASP A 147 12.85 24.95 33.55
CA ASP A 147 12.79 26.36 33.13
C ASP A 147 12.19 26.47 31.71
N GLU A 148 10.86 26.62 31.64
CA GLU A 148 10.12 26.71 30.39
C GLU A 148 10.53 27.93 29.55
N THR A 149 10.89 29.04 30.18
CA THR A 149 11.23 30.29 29.49
C THR A 149 12.56 30.16 28.77
N LYS A 150 13.59 29.67 29.47
CA LYS A 150 14.91 29.41 28.86
C LYS A 150 14.82 28.29 27.83
N THR A 151 14.03 27.24 28.11
CA THR A 151 13.77 26.16 27.14
C THR A 151 13.18 26.71 25.84
N ALA A 152 12.14 27.53 25.91
CA ALA A 152 11.52 28.15 24.74
C ALA A 152 12.51 29.03 23.96
N ALA A 153 13.29 29.85 24.65
CA ALA A 153 14.29 30.72 24.02
C ALA A 153 15.40 29.94 23.29
N ILE A 154 15.82 28.78 23.82
CA ILE A 154 16.77 27.90 23.13
C ILE A 154 16.12 27.31 21.88
N LEU A 155 14.90 26.77 21.99
CA LEU A 155 14.21 26.13 20.88
C LEU A 155 13.87 27.10 19.75
N GLU A 156 13.58 28.36 20.05
CA GLU A 156 13.35 29.42 19.05
C GLU A 156 14.61 29.68 18.20
N GLY A 157 15.80 29.56 18.79
CA GLY A 157 17.08 29.66 18.09
C GLY A 157 17.44 28.45 17.22
N ILE A 158 16.69 27.35 17.27
CA ILE A 158 17.00 26.11 16.55
C ILE A 158 15.95 25.84 15.47
N LYS A 159 16.38 25.91 14.21
CA LYS A 159 15.56 25.60 13.04
C LYS A 159 15.79 24.14 12.62
N MET A 160 14.94 23.22 13.06
CA MET A 160 14.96 21.82 12.60
C MET A 160 14.16 21.64 11.32
N VAL A 161 14.73 20.89 10.37
CA VAL A 161 14.18 20.72 9.01
C VAL A 161 14.14 19.23 8.67
N ALA A 162 12.96 18.72 8.31
CA ALA A 162 12.84 17.40 7.72
C ALA A 162 13.44 17.37 6.31
N THR A 163 14.22 16.35 6.00
CA THR A 163 14.75 16.11 4.65
C THR A 163 14.56 14.66 4.24
N VAL A 164 14.51 14.39 2.94
CA VAL A 164 14.35 13.03 2.41
C VAL A 164 15.56 12.67 1.55
N PRO A 165 16.51 11.86 2.05
CA PRO A 165 17.68 11.44 1.28
C PRO A 165 17.31 10.31 0.31
N ASP A 166 17.73 10.34 -0.96
CA ASP A 166 17.57 9.26 -1.94
C ASP A 166 18.93 8.93 -2.60
N ARG A 167 19.60 7.93 -2.03
CA ARG A 167 20.85 7.33 -2.53
C ARG A 167 21.05 5.97 -1.87
N VAL A 168 21.44 4.96 -2.63
CA VAL A 168 21.93 3.70 -2.05
C VAL A 168 23.40 3.88 -1.66
N VAL A 169 23.71 3.58 -0.40
CA VAL A 169 25.07 3.62 0.14
C VAL A 169 25.31 2.39 1.01
N THR A 170 26.41 1.70 0.75
CA THR A 170 26.90 0.57 1.55
C THR A 170 28.32 0.85 2.05
N LYS A 171 28.58 0.43 3.28
CA LYS A 171 29.92 0.50 3.87
C LYS A 171 30.77 -0.63 3.30
N ILE A 172 32.02 -0.35 2.95
CA ILE A 172 32.97 -1.39 2.53
C ILE A 172 33.53 -2.07 3.79
N PRO A 173 33.48 -3.41 3.91
CA PRO A 173 34.11 -4.12 5.02
C PRO A 173 35.60 -3.79 5.13
N ALA A 174 36.11 -3.66 6.36
CA ALA A 174 37.51 -3.28 6.57
C ALA A 174 38.48 -4.30 5.99
N GLU A 175 38.14 -5.58 6.07
CA GLU A 175 38.88 -6.71 5.49
C GLU A 175 39.09 -6.51 3.99
N GLU A 176 38.02 -6.17 3.27
CA GLU A 176 38.08 -5.92 1.83
C GLU A 176 38.95 -4.69 1.51
N ILE A 177 38.84 -3.62 2.31
CA ILE A 177 39.68 -2.43 2.17
C ILE A 177 41.16 -2.80 2.31
N PHE A 178 41.51 -3.59 3.34
CA PHE A 178 42.89 -3.99 3.59
C PHE A 178 43.42 -4.98 2.55
N GLU A 179 42.61 -5.93 2.09
CA GLU A 179 42.98 -6.85 1.01
C GLU A 179 43.29 -6.10 -0.28
N LYS A 180 42.41 -5.15 -0.66
CA LYS A 180 42.64 -4.30 -1.83
C LYS A 180 43.90 -3.46 -1.65
N LEU A 181 44.06 -2.79 -0.50
CA LEU A 181 45.25 -1.99 -0.24
C LEU A 181 46.52 -2.82 -0.28
N LYS A 182 46.50 -4.06 0.23
CA LYS A 182 47.63 -4.97 0.14
C LYS A 182 48.03 -5.21 -1.31
N LEU A 183 47.08 -5.54 -2.17
CA LEU A 183 47.32 -5.78 -3.60
C LEU A 183 47.86 -4.53 -4.28
N ASP A 184 47.18 -3.38 -4.14
CA ASP A 184 47.55 -2.11 -4.75
C ASP A 184 48.95 -1.62 -4.29
N ILE A 185 49.29 -1.84 -3.01
CA ILE A 185 50.59 -1.52 -2.43
C ILE A 185 51.67 -2.43 -3.02
N LEU A 186 51.46 -3.76 -3.03
CA LEU A 186 52.46 -4.71 -3.55
C LEU A 186 52.72 -4.52 -5.04
N GLU A 187 51.71 -4.12 -5.82
CA GLU A 187 51.86 -3.79 -7.24
C GLU A 187 52.75 -2.56 -7.45
N LYS A 188 52.61 -1.52 -6.62
CA LYS A 188 53.39 -0.28 -6.73
C LYS A 188 54.78 -0.35 -6.09
N LEU A 189 55.05 -1.34 -5.23
CA LEU A 189 56.30 -1.45 -4.50
C LEU A 189 57.29 -2.43 -5.16
N PRO A 190 58.60 -2.11 -5.17
CA PRO A 190 59.64 -3.07 -5.52
C PRO A 190 59.55 -4.32 -4.63
N SER A 191 59.75 -5.50 -5.23
CA SER A 191 59.62 -6.81 -4.56
C SER A 191 60.50 -6.94 -3.31
N GLU A 192 61.67 -6.30 -3.29
CA GLU A 192 62.59 -6.26 -2.15
C GLU A 192 61.98 -5.64 -0.88
N LYS A 193 60.99 -4.75 -1.05
CA LYS A 193 60.31 -4.08 0.08
C LYS A 193 59.09 -4.87 0.59
N HIS A 194 58.64 -5.89 -0.13
CA HIS A 194 57.45 -6.67 0.25
C HIS A 194 57.59 -7.32 1.64
N PRO A 195 58.71 -7.97 2.01
CA PRO A 195 58.85 -8.61 3.32
C PRO A 195 58.73 -7.65 4.52
N VAL A 196 59.03 -6.36 4.32
CA VAL A 196 58.94 -5.34 5.37
C VAL A 196 57.49 -4.90 5.60
N ILE A 197 56.66 -4.94 4.57
CA ILE A 197 55.29 -4.40 4.60
C ILE A 197 54.26 -5.47 4.93
N LEU A 198 54.45 -6.70 4.44
CA LEU A 198 53.53 -7.82 4.65
C LEU A 198 53.17 -8.07 6.14
N PRO A 199 54.07 -7.92 7.11
CA PRO A 199 53.74 -8.07 8.53
C PRO A 199 52.67 -7.10 9.04
N PHE A 200 52.51 -5.91 8.46
CA PHE A 200 51.44 -4.99 8.89
C PHE A 200 50.05 -5.50 8.50
N PHE A 201 49.96 -6.37 7.48
CA PHE A 201 48.71 -6.95 6.99
C PHE A 201 48.28 -8.23 7.70
N SER A 202 49.06 -8.75 8.67
CA SER A 202 48.63 -9.90 9.48
C SER A 202 47.58 -9.50 10.51
N GLU A 203 47.74 -8.32 11.13
CA GLU A 203 46.78 -7.71 12.05
C GLU A 203 46.45 -6.27 11.58
N PRO A 204 45.78 -6.10 10.43
CA PRO A 204 45.64 -4.79 9.81
C PRO A 204 44.73 -3.84 10.59
N ARG A 205 43.91 -4.37 11.51
CA ARG A 205 43.05 -3.58 12.41
C ARG A 205 43.79 -3.03 13.64
N ASN A 206 45.00 -3.49 13.94
CA ASN A 206 45.81 -2.92 15.01
C ASN A 206 46.10 -1.44 14.67
N HIS A 207 45.92 -0.53 15.63
CA HIS A 207 46.03 0.91 15.40
C HIS A 207 47.34 1.34 14.74
N ASN A 208 48.47 0.74 15.17
CA ASN A 208 49.80 1.07 14.64
C ASN A 208 49.99 0.50 13.23
N ASN A 209 49.54 -0.73 13.00
CA ASN A 209 49.60 -1.36 11.68
C ASN A 209 48.73 -0.60 10.67
N ALA A 210 47.51 -0.25 11.04
CA ALA A 210 46.61 0.56 10.23
C ALA A 210 47.24 1.92 9.88
N ALA A 211 47.85 2.60 10.86
CA ALA A 211 48.55 3.87 10.63
C ALA A 211 49.64 3.71 9.57
N LYS A 212 50.45 2.66 9.69
CA LYS A 212 51.54 2.40 8.74
C LYS A 212 51.04 2.06 7.35
N ILE A 213 49.98 1.24 7.24
CA ILE A 213 49.34 0.92 5.96
C ILE A 213 48.79 2.20 5.31
N ILE A 214 48.13 3.08 6.07
CA ILE A 214 47.58 4.34 5.57
C ILE A 214 48.70 5.28 5.09
N GLU A 215 49.80 5.36 5.83
CA GLU A 215 50.98 6.15 5.48
C GLU A 215 51.61 5.67 4.16
N ILE A 216 51.79 4.36 4.01
CA ILE A 216 52.31 3.76 2.76
C ILE A 216 51.34 4.02 1.61
N ALA A 217 50.05 3.76 1.80
CA ALA A 217 49.03 4.05 0.79
C ALA A 217 49.05 5.54 0.38
N HIS A 218 49.38 6.44 1.29
CA HIS A 218 49.48 7.87 1.00
C HIS A 218 50.71 8.17 0.16
N GLN A 219 51.87 7.61 0.51
CA GLN A 219 53.11 7.76 -0.24
C GLN A 219 52.94 7.34 -1.71
N TYR A 220 52.11 6.34 -1.97
CA TYR A 220 51.84 5.81 -3.31
C TYR A 220 50.56 6.34 -3.96
N GLN A 221 49.94 7.38 -3.40
CA GLN A 221 48.74 8.04 -3.92
C GLN A 221 47.61 7.02 -4.20
N LEU A 222 47.33 6.16 -3.22
CA LEU A 222 46.25 5.18 -3.28
C LEU A 222 44.99 5.72 -2.61
N ASP A 223 43.89 5.68 -3.35
CA ASP A 223 42.56 6.05 -2.89
C ASP A 223 42.01 4.99 -1.93
N ILE A 224 41.65 5.42 -0.72
CA ILE A 224 41.02 4.55 0.28
C ILE A 224 39.52 4.81 0.27
N CYS A 225 38.80 3.98 -0.48
CA CYS A 225 37.34 4.04 -0.52
C CYS A 225 36.74 3.37 0.72
N LEU A 226 35.88 4.10 1.45
CA LEU A 226 35.25 3.60 2.67
C LEU A 226 33.79 3.20 2.48
N TYR A 227 33.14 3.76 1.45
CA TYR A 227 31.75 3.51 1.11
C TYR A 227 31.59 3.32 -0.39
N ARG A 228 30.67 2.43 -0.77
CA ARG A 228 30.12 2.37 -2.12
C ARG A 228 28.84 3.19 -2.14
N ALA A 229 28.70 4.07 -3.12
CA ALA A 229 27.56 4.96 -3.23
C ALA A 229 27.18 5.16 -4.70
N GLU A 230 25.89 5.19 -5.02
CA GLU A 230 25.43 5.50 -6.38
C GLU A 230 26.00 6.84 -6.85
N LYS A 231 26.44 6.98 -8.10
CA LYS A 231 26.98 8.26 -8.60
C LYS A 231 25.95 9.40 -8.54
N GLY A 232 24.71 9.09 -8.89
CA GLY A 232 23.55 10.00 -8.80
C GLY A 232 22.92 9.94 -7.40
N PHE A 233 22.47 11.10 -6.90
CA PHE A 233 21.70 11.18 -5.67
C PHE A 233 20.72 12.35 -5.71
N ARG A 234 19.73 12.31 -4.82
CA ARG A 234 18.84 13.45 -4.54
C ARG A 234 18.68 13.63 -3.05
N LEU A 235 18.79 14.85 -2.55
CA LEU A 235 18.39 15.19 -1.19
C LEU A 235 17.22 16.17 -1.25
N TYR A 236 16.04 15.78 -0.79
CA TYR A 236 14.89 16.68 -0.84
C TYR A 236 14.77 17.51 0.43
N ALA A 237 14.46 18.80 0.27
CA ALA A 237 14.26 19.75 1.35
C ALA A 237 13.04 20.65 1.07
N PRO A 238 12.42 21.27 2.10
CA PRO A 238 11.31 22.20 1.89
C PRO A 238 11.68 23.42 1.05
N GLU A 239 10.77 23.88 0.19
CA GLU A 239 11.01 24.95 -0.78
C GLU A 239 11.44 26.29 -0.15
N TYR A 240 10.97 26.59 1.06
CA TYR A 240 11.35 27.82 1.77
C TYR A 240 12.86 27.89 2.12
N LEU A 241 13.61 26.80 1.96
CA LEU A 241 15.06 26.76 2.17
C LEU A 241 15.88 27.13 0.95
N LEU A 242 15.27 27.33 -0.22
CA LEU A 242 15.98 27.60 -1.47
C LEU A 242 16.99 28.74 -1.34
N ASN A 243 16.63 29.84 -0.67
CA ASN A 243 17.54 30.98 -0.50
C ASN A 243 18.74 30.69 0.43
N GLU A 244 18.54 29.81 1.42
CA GLU A 244 19.56 29.48 2.42
C GLU A 244 20.46 28.33 1.95
N PHE A 245 19.95 27.42 1.12
CA PHE A 245 20.60 26.16 0.74
C PHE A 245 20.73 25.93 -0.78
N GLY A 246 20.33 26.90 -1.63
CA GLY A 246 20.39 26.77 -3.09
C GLY A 246 21.81 26.60 -3.64
N HIS A 247 22.83 26.95 -2.87
CA HIS A 247 24.26 26.78 -3.20
C HIS A 247 24.79 25.34 -2.99
N PHE A 248 23.94 24.39 -2.58
CA PHE A 248 24.28 22.96 -2.52
C PHE A 248 23.74 22.23 -3.74
N SER A 249 24.62 21.75 -4.61
CA SER A 249 24.19 20.93 -5.74
C SER A 249 23.68 19.56 -5.27
N GLY A 250 22.56 19.13 -5.84
CA GLY A 250 21.89 17.88 -5.49
C GLY A 250 20.84 17.99 -4.38
N ILE A 251 20.60 19.18 -3.81
CA ILE A 251 19.40 19.46 -3.02
C ILE A 251 18.24 19.81 -3.96
N HIS A 252 17.12 19.13 -3.80
CA HIS A 252 15.89 19.35 -4.54
C HIS A 252 14.81 19.92 -3.61
N PHE A 253 14.33 21.11 -3.96
CA PHE A 253 13.37 21.84 -3.15
C PHE A 253 11.94 21.47 -3.53
N VAL A 254 11.12 21.13 -2.53
CA VAL A 254 9.74 20.66 -2.71
C VAL A 254 8.76 21.38 -1.80
N LYS A 255 7.53 21.56 -2.28
CA LYS A 255 6.45 22.24 -1.53
C LYS A 255 6.02 21.46 -0.29
N ASP A 256 5.83 20.15 -0.44
CA ASP A 256 5.38 19.26 0.63
C ASP A 256 6.36 18.10 0.81
N ILE A 257 7.26 18.26 1.80
CA ILE A 257 8.25 17.24 2.13
C ILE A 257 7.60 16.00 2.78
N ALA A 258 6.49 16.16 3.49
CA ALA A 258 5.80 15.07 4.18
C ALA A 258 5.04 14.18 3.20
N GLN A 259 4.42 14.79 2.18
CA GLN A 259 3.86 14.07 1.03
C GLN A 259 4.95 13.25 0.34
N LEU A 260 6.10 13.87 0.02
CA LEU A 260 7.20 13.18 -0.65
C LEU A 260 7.77 12.03 0.20
N GLU A 261 7.94 12.25 1.50
CA GLU A 261 8.39 11.21 2.44
C GLU A 261 7.44 10.01 2.39
N THR A 262 6.14 10.25 2.43
CA THR A 262 5.11 9.21 2.35
C THR A 262 5.18 8.48 1.01
N ILE A 263 5.24 9.20 -0.12
CA ILE A 263 5.35 8.61 -1.45
C ILE A 263 6.60 7.73 -1.54
N LYS A 264 7.77 8.23 -1.15
CA LYS A 264 9.01 7.44 -1.19
C LYS A 264 8.91 6.21 -0.28
N ASN A 265 8.36 6.38 0.92
CA ASN A 265 8.21 5.29 1.88
C ASN A 265 7.31 4.17 1.33
N LYS A 266 6.16 4.51 0.74
CA LYS A 266 5.18 3.51 0.26
C LYS A 266 5.50 3.00 -1.15
N TYR A 267 5.85 3.90 -2.08
CA TYR A 267 5.98 3.61 -3.51
C TYR A 267 7.37 3.09 -3.91
N ILE A 268 8.41 3.38 -3.15
CA ILE A 268 9.79 2.94 -3.45
C ILE A 268 10.26 1.93 -2.41
N ASN A 269 10.31 2.34 -1.13
CA ASN A 269 10.84 1.49 -0.09
C ASN A 269 9.97 0.24 0.17
N GLY A 270 8.65 0.35 0.00
CA GLY A 270 7.70 -0.77 0.11
C GLY A 270 7.97 -1.86 -0.92
N PRO A 271 7.85 -1.57 -2.24
CA PRO A 271 8.18 -2.52 -3.30
C PRO A 271 9.59 -3.10 -3.21
N HIS A 272 10.60 -2.29 -2.87
CA HIS A 272 11.96 -2.78 -2.69
C HIS A 272 12.07 -3.84 -1.58
N THR A 273 11.34 -3.62 -0.48
CA THR A 273 11.28 -4.55 0.64
C THR A 273 10.60 -5.86 0.24
N ILE A 274 9.45 -5.78 -0.45
CA ILE A 274 8.70 -6.96 -0.90
C ILE A 274 9.53 -7.77 -1.91
N LEU A 275 10.22 -7.09 -2.83
CA LEU A 275 11.16 -7.72 -3.77
C LEU A 275 12.24 -8.51 -3.03
N ALA A 276 12.84 -7.92 -1.99
CA ALA A 276 13.84 -8.60 -1.19
C ALA A 276 13.28 -9.83 -0.45
N TRP A 277 12.10 -9.73 0.16
CA TRP A 277 11.49 -10.88 0.85
C TRP A 277 11.16 -12.03 -0.11
N LEU A 278 10.55 -11.72 -1.26
CA LEU A 278 10.25 -12.73 -2.27
C LEU A 278 11.53 -13.37 -2.82
N GLY A 279 12.52 -12.54 -3.19
CA GLY A 279 13.83 -13.03 -3.63
C GLY A 279 14.52 -13.90 -2.58
N GLY A 280 14.45 -13.51 -1.31
CA GLY A 280 15.02 -14.28 -0.20
C GLY A 280 14.38 -15.65 0.00
N ILE A 281 13.05 -15.74 -0.11
CA ILE A 281 12.32 -17.02 -0.10
C ILE A 281 12.76 -17.90 -1.28
N LEU A 282 13.03 -17.29 -2.43
CA LEU A 282 13.53 -17.93 -3.65
C LEU A 282 15.03 -18.27 -3.62
N GLY A 283 15.76 -17.88 -2.57
CA GLY A 283 17.19 -18.12 -2.44
C GLY A 283 18.09 -17.13 -3.21
N CYS A 284 17.54 -16.06 -3.77
CA CYS A 284 18.34 -14.99 -4.38
C CYS A 284 19.19 -14.28 -3.33
N LYS A 285 20.43 -13.96 -3.68
CA LYS A 285 21.39 -13.27 -2.80
C LYS A 285 21.30 -11.76 -2.96
N THR A 286 20.99 -11.27 -4.15
CA THR A 286 20.98 -9.84 -4.48
C THR A 286 19.62 -9.37 -5.00
N ILE A 287 19.39 -8.05 -4.92
CA ILE A 287 18.17 -7.43 -5.45
C ILE A 287 18.08 -7.58 -6.97
N ALA A 288 19.22 -7.46 -7.68
CA ALA A 288 19.28 -7.65 -9.13
C ALA A 288 18.86 -9.08 -9.53
N GLU A 289 19.41 -10.10 -8.85
CA GLU A 289 18.99 -11.50 -9.04
C GLU A 289 17.49 -11.69 -8.80
N SER A 290 16.98 -11.10 -7.71
CA SER A 290 15.56 -11.17 -7.36
C SER A 290 14.69 -10.54 -8.45
N PHE A 291 15.09 -9.38 -8.98
CA PHE A 291 14.32 -8.62 -9.97
C PHE A 291 14.31 -9.29 -11.35
N GLN A 292 15.42 -9.94 -11.71
CA GLN A 292 15.55 -10.73 -12.94
C GLN A 292 14.83 -12.08 -12.84
N TYR A 293 14.43 -12.52 -11.64
CA TYR A 293 13.70 -13.76 -11.46
C TYR A 293 12.41 -13.78 -12.32
N PRO A 294 12.15 -14.86 -13.09
CA PRO A 294 11.04 -14.91 -14.01
C PRO A 294 9.69 -14.51 -13.40
N GLY A 295 9.10 -13.42 -13.89
CA GLY A 295 7.81 -12.91 -13.41
C GLY A 295 7.88 -11.86 -12.29
N MET A 296 9.04 -11.68 -11.65
CA MET A 296 9.19 -10.75 -10.54
C MET A 296 8.97 -9.29 -10.98
N LYS A 297 9.60 -8.87 -12.08
CA LYS A 297 9.39 -7.52 -12.64
C LYS A 297 7.92 -7.22 -12.91
N TYR A 298 7.16 -8.18 -13.44
CA TYR A 298 5.72 -8.03 -13.68
C TYR A 298 4.93 -7.92 -12.37
N TYR A 299 5.23 -8.76 -11.39
CA TYR A 299 4.62 -8.70 -10.06
C TYR A 299 4.87 -7.35 -9.40
N ILE A 300 6.12 -6.88 -9.39
CA ILE A 300 6.49 -5.60 -8.79
C ILE A 300 5.84 -4.42 -9.54
N LYS A 301 5.73 -4.49 -10.87
CA LYS A 301 4.97 -3.48 -11.65
C LYS A 301 3.50 -3.41 -11.22
N ARG A 302 2.84 -4.57 -11.03
CA ARG A 302 1.45 -4.62 -10.53
C ARG A 302 1.32 -4.14 -9.09
N LEU A 303 2.25 -4.52 -8.23
CA LEU A 303 2.34 -4.03 -6.84
C LEU A 303 2.42 -2.50 -6.81
N MET A 304 3.30 -1.91 -7.61
CA MET A 304 3.43 -0.46 -7.70
C MET A 304 2.13 0.16 -8.22
N HIS A 305 1.47 -0.43 -9.23
CA HIS A 305 0.16 0.05 -9.68
C HIS A 305 -0.89 0.06 -8.55
N GLU A 306 -0.97 -0.99 -7.73
CA GLU A 306 -1.87 -1.01 -6.55
C GLU A 306 -1.58 0.16 -5.60
N ILE A 307 -0.31 0.45 -5.33
CA ILE A 307 0.09 1.56 -4.45
C ILE A 307 -0.16 2.92 -5.12
N ALA A 308 0.05 3.05 -6.43
CA ALA A 308 -0.22 4.26 -7.20
C ALA A 308 -1.69 4.70 -7.07
N GLU A 309 -2.62 3.76 -7.21
CA GLU A 309 -4.06 4.04 -7.09
C GLU A 309 -4.43 4.54 -5.69
N ILE A 310 -3.78 4.03 -4.65
CA ILE A 310 -3.97 4.52 -3.28
C ILE A 310 -3.41 5.92 -3.12
N LEU A 311 -2.19 6.16 -3.60
CA LEU A 311 -1.51 7.45 -3.46
C LEU A 311 -2.22 8.56 -4.22
N LYS A 312 -2.71 8.32 -5.45
CA LYS A 312 -3.46 9.32 -6.23
C LYS A 312 -4.77 9.73 -5.56
N LYS A 313 -5.45 8.80 -4.88
CA LYS A 313 -6.65 9.11 -4.09
C LYS A 313 -6.34 9.82 -2.78
N THR A 314 -5.15 9.59 -2.22
CA THR A 314 -4.67 10.26 -1.00
C THR A 314 -4.20 11.69 -1.31
N TYR A 315 -3.54 11.88 -2.45
CA TYR A 315 -2.90 13.13 -2.85
C TYR A 315 -3.35 13.53 -4.26
N LEU A 316 -4.38 14.37 -4.36
CA LEU A 316 -5.01 14.75 -5.62
C LEU A 316 -4.08 15.53 -6.58
N THR A 317 -2.97 16.08 -6.07
CA THR A 317 -1.96 16.78 -6.87
C THR A 317 -0.95 15.84 -7.53
N LEU A 318 -0.91 14.57 -7.14
CA LEU A 318 0.06 13.60 -7.63
C LEU A 318 -0.33 13.11 -9.03
N THR A 319 0.59 13.24 -9.99
CA THR A 319 0.34 12.89 -11.39
C THR A 319 0.84 11.49 -11.77
N ASP A 320 0.21 10.88 -12.77
CA ASP A 320 0.70 9.60 -13.33
C ASP A 320 2.13 9.73 -13.90
N LYS A 321 2.49 10.92 -14.42
CA LYS A 321 3.84 11.19 -14.95
C LYS A 321 4.91 11.15 -13.85
N GLU A 322 4.65 11.73 -12.70
CA GLU A 322 5.57 11.68 -11.55
C GLU A 322 5.75 10.24 -11.05
N LEU A 323 4.65 9.50 -10.92
CA LEU A 323 4.67 8.10 -10.50
C LEU A 323 5.38 7.19 -11.51
N ALA A 324 5.21 7.43 -12.82
CA ALA A 324 5.93 6.72 -13.87
C ALA A 324 7.43 6.99 -13.79
N GLY A 325 7.85 8.25 -13.66
CA GLY A 325 9.27 8.59 -13.51
C GLY A 325 9.93 7.98 -12.27
N LEU A 326 9.18 7.89 -11.16
CA LEU A 326 9.61 7.19 -9.95
C LEU A 326 9.73 5.67 -10.17
N GLN A 327 8.79 5.07 -10.91
CA GLN A 327 8.83 3.65 -11.26
C GLN A 327 10.02 3.31 -12.15
N ASP A 328 10.29 4.12 -13.17
CA ASP A 328 11.43 3.91 -14.07
C ASP A 328 12.76 4.01 -13.32
N LEU A 329 12.89 5.02 -12.45
CA LEU A 329 14.07 5.17 -11.59
C LEU A 329 14.23 3.98 -10.63
N PHE A 330 13.14 3.44 -10.11
CA PHE A 330 13.17 2.27 -9.23
C PHE A 330 13.59 1.01 -10.00
N PHE A 331 13.02 0.76 -11.18
CA PHE A 331 13.37 -0.41 -12.00
C PHE A 331 14.80 -0.37 -12.48
N ASN A 332 15.27 0.78 -12.96
CA ASN A 332 16.66 0.94 -13.36
C ASN A 332 17.60 0.60 -12.19
N ARG A 333 17.30 1.12 -10.98
CA ARG A 333 18.08 0.80 -9.78
C ARG A 333 18.08 -0.69 -9.43
N CYS A 334 16.94 -1.36 -9.51
CA CYS A 334 16.86 -2.79 -9.27
C CYS A 334 17.61 -3.62 -10.32
N GLU A 335 17.71 -3.14 -11.56
CA GLU A 335 18.44 -3.81 -12.64
C GLU A 335 19.96 -3.62 -12.54
N THR A 336 20.43 -2.46 -12.06
CA THR A 336 21.85 -2.11 -12.06
C THR A 336 22.57 -2.29 -10.72
N SER A 337 21.84 -2.54 -9.63
CA SER A 337 22.41 -2.66 -8.27
C SER A 337 22.85 -4.09 -7.96
N ASP A 338 23.79 -4.63 -8.73
CA ASP A 338 24.24 -6.03 -8.65
C ASP A 338 24.81 -6.43 -7.27
N ALA A 339 25.24 -5.47 -6.47
CA ALA A 339 25.84 -5.70 -5.16
C ALA A 339 24.89 -5.49 -3.96
N ASP A 340 23.61 -5.14 -4.17
CA ASP A 340 22.71 -4.87 -3.05
C ASP A 340 22.13 -6.18 -2.46
N PRO A 341 22.52 -6.60 -1.22
CA PRO A 341 22.13 -7.91 -0.72
C PRO A 341 20.67 -7.96 -0.25
N VAL A 342 20.00 -9.06 -0.57
CA VAL A 342 18.64 -9.35 -0.08
C VAL A 342 18.56 -9.30 1.43
N SER A 343 19.56 -9.84 2.14
CA SER A 343 19.61 -9.82 3.61
C SER A 343 19.59 -8.39 4.18
N ARG A 344 20.34 -7.46 3.55
CA ARG A 344 20.39 -6.06 3.96
C ARG A 344 19.06 -5.35 3.75
N VAL A 345 18.41 -5.59 2.61
CA VAL A 345 17.14 -4.95 2.23
C VAL A 345 15.94 -5.60 2.91
N GLY A 346 16.01 -6.90 3.23
CA GLY A 346 14.96 -7.71 3.83
C GLY A 346 14.88 -7.63 5.35
N ARG A 347 16.00 -7.32 6.04
CA ARG A 347 16.11 -7.36 7.53
C ARG A 347 15.07 -6.58 8.32
N ASN A 348 14.89 -6.89 9.60
CA ASN A 348 13.89 -6.24 10.47
C ASN A 348 12.45 -6.24 9.91
N PRO A 349 11.89 -7.40 9.52
CA PRO A 349 10.59 -7.49 8.89
C PRO A 349 9.45 -6.93 9.75
N LEU A 350 9.47 -7.14 11.07
CA LEU A 350 8.43 -6.66 11.99
C LEU A 350 8.22 -5.14 11.89
N SER A 351 9.30 -4.35 12.00
CA SER A 351 9.24 -2.89 11.85
C SER A 351 8.71 -2.44 10.47
N LYS A 352 9.03 -3.19 9.40
CA LYS A 352 8.55 -2.86 8.03
C LYS A 352 7.08 -3.24 7.81
N LEU A 353 6.59 -4.23 8.55
CA LEU A 353 5.21 -4.67 8.60
C LEU A 353 4.37 -3.89 9.61
N ASP A 354 4.91 -2.88 10.31
CA ASP A 354 4.13 -1.98 11.16
C ASP A 354 2.92 -1.41 10.40
N ARG A 355 1.79 -1.24 11.11
CA ARG A 355 0.52 -0.74 10.56
C ARG A 355 0.66 0.58 9.81
N PHE A 356 1.61 1.43 10.19
CA PHE A 356 1.94 2.68 9.53
C PHE A 356 3.29 2.64 8.80
N GLY A 357 3.98 1.49 8.86
CA GLY A 357 5.20 1.16 8.16
C GLY A 357 5.04 1.12 6.63
N ARG A 358 6.12 0.76 5.93
CA ARG A 358 6.21 0.92 4.45
C ARG A 358 5.34 -0.05 3.64
N VAL A 359 4.89 -1.16 4.23
CA VAL A 359 4.08 -2.18 3.54
C VAL A 359 2.62 -2.10 3.97
N ILE A 360 2.30 -2.46 5.21
CA ILE A 360 0.91 -2.41 5.72
C ILE A 360 0.39 -0.97 5.70
N GLY A 361 1.25 0.01 5.99
CA GLY A 361 0.88 1.43 5.91
C GLY A 361 0.40 1.89 4.53
N SER A 362 0.79 1.21 3.43
CA SER A 362 0.23 1.49 2.11
C SER A 362 -1.26 1.16 2.07
N ILE A 363 -1.68 0.05 2.69
CA ILE A 363 -3.11 -0.32 2.81
C ILE A 363 -3.83 0.66 3.75
N SER A 364 -3.18 1.07 4.84
CA SER A 364 -3.75 2.00 5.84
C SER A 364 -4.08 3.39 5.28
N LEU A 365 -3.45 3.81 4.17
CA LEU A 365 -3.75 5.09 3.51
C LEU A 365 -5.13 5.13 2.84
N ARG A 366 -5.82 3.99 2.67
CA ARG A 366 -7.12 3.92 1.97
C ARG A 366 -8.31 4.62 2.65
N LYS A 367 -8.11 5.27 3.80
CA LYS A 367 -9.22 5.82 4.62
C LYS A 367 -10.15 6.67 3.74
N GLY A 368 -11.40 6.25 3.63
CA GLY A 368 -12.45 7.00 2.90
C GLY A 368 -12.76 6.53 1.48
N PHE A 369 -12.14 5.47 0.94
CA PHE A 369 -12.53 4.93 -0.37
C PHE A 369 -12.44 3.40 -0.46
N TYR A 370 -13.40 2.79 -1.18
CA TYR A 370 -13.52 1.34 -1.33
C TYR A 370 -12.54 0.80 -2.38
N LEU A 371 -11.36 0.35 -1.94
CA LEU A 371 -10.56 -0.64 -2.67
C LEU A 371 -10.76 -1.99 -1.97
N THR A 372 -11.39 -2.93 -2.67
CA THR A 372 -11.84 -4.20 -2.08
C THR A 372 -10.72 -5.23 -1.94
N HIS A 373 -9.73 -5.24 -2.83
CA HIS A 373 -8.63 -6.21 -2.84
C HIS A 373 -7.31 -5.62 -3.34
N LEU A 374 -6.21 -5.92 -2.64
CA LEU A 374 -4.84 -5.50 -2.98
C LEU A 374 -3.92 -6.73 -3.01
N PRO A 375 -4.11 -7.64 -3.96
CA PRO A 375 -3.49 -8.97 -3.92
C PRO A 375 -1.96 -8.96 -3.90
N CYS A 376 -1.30 -8.02 -4.60
CA CYS A 376 0.15 -7.92 -4.53
C CYS A 376 0.64 -7.39 -3.18
N LEU A 377 -0.03 -6.40 -2.58
CA LEU A 377 0.30 -5.97 -1.21
C LEU A 377 0.06 -7.09 -0.18
N GLU A 378 -1.06 -7.80 -0.29
CA GLU A 378 -1.42 -8.91 0.59
C GLU A 378 -0.41 -10.07 0.50
N MET A 379 0.04 -10.41 -0.71
CA MET A 379 1.11 -11.39 -0.94
C MET A 379 2.47 -10.89 -0.42
N GLY A 380 2.76 -9.59 -0.60
CA GLY A 380 3.99 -8.98 -0.07
C GLY A 380 4.07 -9.02 1.47
N ILE A 381 2.94 -8.83 2.16
CA ILE A 381 2.86 -8.98 3.63
C ILE A 381 3.13 -10.42 4.03
N ALA A 382 2.48 -11.38 3.36
CA ALA A 382 2.71 -12.80 3.60
C ALA A 382 4.18 -13.20 3.37
N ALA A 383 4.80 -12.70 2.29
CA ALA A 383 6.21 -12.91 2.01
C ALA A 383 7.11 -12.37 3.12
N GLY A 384 6.80 -11.21 3.72
CA GLY A 384 7.55 -10.68 4.86
C GLY A 384 7.51 -11.61 6.08
N VAL A 385 6.35 -12.20 6.38
CA VAL A 385 6.21 -13.17 7.48
C VAL A 385 6.99 -14.46 7.18
N VAL A 386 6.82 -15.02 5.98
CA VAL A 386 7.49 -16.27 5.59
C VAL A 386 9.01 -16.10 5.53
N TYR A 387 9.49 -15.00 4.94
CA TYR A 387 10.90 -14.65 4.90
C TYR A 387 11.48 -14.60 6.32
N ALA A 388 10.79 -13.94 7.27
CA ALA A 388 11.26 -13.83 8.65
C ALA A 388 11.41 -15.19 9.34
N LEU A 389 10.46 -16.10 9.10
CA LEU A 389 10.47 -17.44 9.69
C LEU A 389 11.50 -18.36 9.04
N GLN A 390 11.75 -18.23 7.74
CA GLN A 390 12.73 -19.04 7.00
C GLN A 390 14.17 -18.51 7.11
N ASN A 391 14.35 -17.24 7.47
CA ASN A 391 15.67 -16.63 7.60
C ASN A 391 16.51 -17.39 8.64
N GLN A 392 17.72 -17.83 8.27
CA GLN A 392 18.62 -18.56 9.18
C GLN A 392 19.72 -17.68 9.80
N ASP A 393 19.80 -16.41 9.42
CA ASP A 393 20.77 -15.46 9.94
C ASP A 393 20.37 -15.02 11.35
N MET A 394 21.00 -15.63 12.35
CA MET A 394 20.76 -15.33 13.75
C MET A 394 21.15 -13.89 14.15
N SER A 395 21.91 -13.16 13.31
CA SER A 395 22.25 -11.77 13.57
C SER A 395 21.11 -10.79 13.28
N ASP A 396 20.09 -11.20 12.51
CA ASP A 396 18.89 -10.40 12.28
C ASP A 396 17.92 -10.51 13.45
N LYS A 397 18.14 -9.64 14.44
CA LYS A 397 17.29 -9.54 15.64
C LYS A 397 15.80 -9.42 15.30
N GLY A 398 15.44 -8.70 14.23
CA GLY A 398 14.04 -8.51 13.88
C GLY A 398 13.38 -9.77 13.32
N CYS A 399 14.11 -10.63 12.60
CA CYS A 399 13.60 -11.95 12.22
C CYS A 399 13.43 -12.86 13.44
N ASN A 400 14.37 -12.80 14.41
CA ASN A 400 14.29 -13.60 15.63
C ASN A 400 13.07 -13.23 16.49
N VAL A 401 12.75 -11.94 16.64
CA VAL A 401 11.53 -11.50 17.34
C VAL A 401 10.28 -12.08 16.68
N VAL A 402 10.20 -12.10 15.35
CA VAL A 402 9.06 -12.71 14.64
C VAL A 402 8.95 -14.21 14.94
N LYS A 403 10.08 -14.94 14.97
CA LYS A 403 10.10 -16.36 15.35
C LYS A 403 9.68 -16.54 16.80
N GLU A 404 10.12 -15.70 17.72
CA GLU A 404 9.73 -15.77 19.14
C GLU A 404 8.23 -15.57 19.32
N ILE A 405 7.65 -14.56 18.65
CA ILE A 405 6.20 -14.33 18.63
C ILE A 405 5.47 -15.58 18.10
N PHE A 406 5.96 -16.15 17.00
CA PHE A 406 5.37 -17.34 16.40
C PHE A 406 5.36 -18.54 17.37
N HIS A 407 6.51 -18.91 17.93
CA HIS A 407 6.63 -20.08 18.80
C HIS A 407 5.92 -19.90 20.13
N SER A 408 6.01 -18.72 20.74
CA SER A 408 5.37 -18.42 22.04
C SER A 408 3.84 -18.41 21.96
N ASN A 409 3.27 -18.29 20.75
CA ASN A 409 1.83 -18.27 20.50
C ASN A 409 1.35 -19.52 19.75
N GLY A 410 1.99 -20.67 19.97
CA GLY A 410 1.54 -21.95 19.40
C GLY A 410 1.61 -21.98 17.88
N GLN A 411 2.64 -21.38 17.29
CA GLN A 411 2.84 -21.31 15.84
C GLN A 411 1.73 -20.53 15.11
N SER A 412 1.28 -19.42 15.72
CA SER A 412 0.22 -18.57 15.17
C SER A 412 0.78 -17.47 14.26
N TYR A 413 0.48 -17.54 12.96
CA TYR A 413 0.74 -16.44 12.03
C TYR A 413 -0.11 -15.19 12.34
N THR A 414 -1.33 -15.39 12.85
CA THR A 414 -2.20 -14.28 13.27
C THR A 414 -1.58 -13.50 14.42
N ALA A 415 -0.87 -14.17 15.34
CA ALA A 415 -0.15 -13.52 16.43
C ALA A 415 0.97 -12.61 15.93
N ILE A 416 1.67 -13.00 14.86
CA ILE A 416 2.67 -12.14 14.20
C ILE A 416 1.98 -10.90 13.59
N LEU A 417 0.90 -11.10 12.82
CA LEU A 417 0.21 -10.03 12.10
C LEU A 417 -0.47 -9.03 13.03
N CYS A 418 -0.94 -9.49 14.20
CA CYS A 418 -1.63 -8.67 15.20
C CYS A 418 -0.72 -8.29 16.38
N HIS A 419 0.59 -8.55 16.29
CA HIS A 419 1.51 -8.20 17.37
C HIS A 419 1.49 -6.69 17.61
N ASP A 420 1.35 -6.28 18.85
CA ASP A 420 1.32 -4.87 19.24
C ASP A 420 2.06 -4.71 20.57
N ASP A 421 3.15 -3.94 20.57
CA ASP A 421 3.94 -3.65 21.76
C ASP A 421 3.75 -2.20 22.25
N LYS A 422 2.77 -1.46 21.68
CA LYS A 422 2.38 -0.05 21.93
C LYS A 422 3.48 1.01 21.77
N ASN A 423 4.75 0.64 21.87
CA ASN A 423 5.89 1.56 21.95
C ASN A 423 6.81 1.48 20.72
N GLU A 424 6.89 0.35 20.04
CA GLU A 424 7.82 0.08 18.92
C GLU A 424 7.13 -0.47 17.66
N HIS A 425 6.08 -1.28 17.78
CA HIS A 425 5.35 -1.93 16.70
C HIS A 425 3.84 -1.98 16.96
N ARG A 426 3.06 -1.65 15.94
CA ARG A 426 1.60 -1.72 15.92
C ARG A 426 1.15 -2.66 14.82
N GLY A 427 0.49 -3.75 15.19
CA GLY A 427 -0.06 -4.74 14.27
C GLY A 427 -1.42 -4.38 13.69
N LEU A 428 -1.97 -5.33 12.92
CA LEU A 428 -3.35 -5.28 12.45
C LEU A 428 -4.34 -5.49 13.60
N ASP A 429 -5.51 -4.85 13.50
CA ASP A 429 -6.59 -5.06 14.46
C ASP A 429 -7.35 -6.33 14.07
N LEU A 430 -7.37 -7.32 14.97
CA LEU A 430 -7.96 -8.62 14.72
C LEU A 430 -9.42 -8.55 14.24
N ILE A 431 -10.20 -7.60 14.76
CA ILE A 431 -11.62 -7.47 14.45
C ILE A 431 -11.80 -6.63 13.19
N LYS A 432 -11.22 -5.43 13.16
CA LYS A 432 -11.42 -4.47 12.05
C LYS A 432 -10.75 -4.92 10.75
N ASP A 433 -9.62 -5.61 10.86
CA ASP A 433 -8.81 -6.03 9.72
C ASP A 433 -8.96 -7.54 9.42
N ASN A 434 -9.94 -8.23 10.03
CA ASN A 434 -10.15 -9.68 9.88
C ASN A 434 -10.14 -10.14 8.41
N GLY A 435 -10.89 -9.47 7.54
CA GLY A 435 -10.95 -9.81 6.12
C GLY A 435 -9.59 -9.71 5.41
N LEU A 436 -8.75 -8.75 5.79
CA LEU A 436 -7.37 -8.60 5.29
C LEU A 436 -6.47 -9.69 5.86
N ILE A 437 -6.54 -9.92 7.17
CA ILE A 437 -5.79 -10.97 7.88
C ILE A 437 -6.03 -12.33 7.21
N MET A 438 -7.29 -12.69 6.96
CA MET A 438 -7.64 -13.98 6.34
C MET A 438 -7.05 -14.13 4.93
N ARG A 439 -6.92 -13.05 4.15
CA ARG A 439 -6.27 -13.11 2.82
C ARG A 439 -4.77 -13.25 2.92
N ILE A 440 -4.13 -12.55 3.87
CA ILE A 440 -2.70 -12.70 4.14
C ILE A 440 -2.37 -14.12 4.60
N LEU A 441 -3.16 -14.70 5.53
CA LEU A 441 -2.97 -16.06 6.02
C LEU A 441 -3.01 -17.10 4.90
N ARG A 442 -3.94 -16.95 3.94
CA ARG A 442 -3.99 -17.81 2.74
C ARG A 442 -2.73 -17.72 1.88
N ASN A 443 -2.18 -16.52 1.73
CA ASN A 443 -0.92 -16.33 1.00
C ASN A 443 0.30 -16.90 1.75
N ILE A 444 0.31 -16.85 3.09
CA ILE A 444 1.35 -17.51 3.90
C ILE A 444 1.32 -19.02 3.67
N GLU A 445 0.13 -19.63 3.77
CA GLU A 445 -0.06 -21.06 3.52
C GLU A 445 0.40 -21.46 2.11
N PHE A 446 0.13 -20.63 1.10
CA PHE A 446 0.63 -20.83 -0.26
C PHE A 446 2.16 -20.85 -0.34
N LEU A 447 2.82 -19.82 0.20
CA LEU A 447 4.27 -19.68 0.14
C LEU A 447 4.98 -20.84 0.85
N LEU A 448 4.41 -21.36 1.94
CA LEU A 448 4.96 -22.49 2.69
C LEU A 448 4.76 -23.85 2.00
N ARG A 449 3.67 -24.02 1.23
CA ARG A 449 3.35 -25.30 0.56
C ARG A 449 4.00 -25.47 -0.80
N THR A 450 4.55 -24.41 -1.38
CA THR A 450 5.12 -24.45 -2.73
C THR A 450 6.59 -24.91 -2.65
N PRO A 451 6.97 -26.09 -3.19
CA PRO A 451 8.35 -26.56 -3.12
C PRO A 451 9.29 -25.62 -3.89
N GLN A 452 10.48 -25.36 -3.34
CA GLN A 452 11.50 -24.46 -3.90
C GLN A 452 11.86 -24.81 -5.37
N ARG A 453 11.91 -26.11 -5.71
CA ARG A 453 12.15 -26.64 -7.07
C ARG A 453 11.07 -26.34 -8.10
N LEU A 454 9.87 -26.01 -7.66
CA LEU A 454 8.72 -25.74 -8.53
C LEU A 454 8.72 -24.26 -8.96
N MET A 455 9.23 -23.36 -8.11
CA MET A 455 9.46 -21.94 -8.45
C MET A 455 10.56 -21.79 -9.52
N GLU A 456 11.53 -22.70 -9.56
CA GLU A 456 12.64 -22.73 -10.53
C GLU A 456 12.25 -23.21 -11.95
N ALA A 457 11.18 -24.00 -12.10
CA ALA A 457 10.86 -24.67 -13.37
C ALA A 457 9.82 -23.96 -14.24
N GLN A 458 9.10 -22.96 -13.70
CA GLN A 458 8.17 -22.11 -14.45
C GLN A 458 8.09 -20.73 -13.80
N PRO A 459 7.89 -19.64 -14.58
CA PRO A 459 7.91 -18.29 -14.02
C PRO A 459 7.01 -18.16 -12.81
N LEU A 460 7.34 -17.28 -11.86
CA LEU A 460 6.45 -16.89 -10.76
C LEU A 460 5.04 -16.56 -11.28
N VAL A 461 4.93 -16.10 -12.54
CA VAL A 461 3.66 -15.94 -13.28
C VAL A 461 2.89 -17.25 -13.48
N HIS A 462 3.53 -18.36 -13.82
CA HIS A 462 2.88 -19.67 -14.00
C HIS A 462 2.55 -20.38 -12.68
N GLN A 463 3.27 -20.07 -11.60
CA GLN A 463 2.94 -20.60 -10.26
C GLN A 463 1.94 -19.73 -9.49
N LEU A 464 2.03 -18.41 -9.66
CA LEU A 464 0.88 -17.53 -9.44
C LEU A 464 -0.28 -17.96 -10.34
N ARG A 465 -0.03 -18.56 -11.53
CA ARG A 465 -1.07 -19.23 -12.33
C ARG A 465 -1.53 -20.59 -11.82
N LEU A 466 -0.78 -21.31 -10.99
CA LEU A 466 -1.30 -22.50 -10.30
C LEU A 466 -2.20 -22.10 -9.12
N PHE A 467 -2.01 -20.88 -8.59
CA PHE A 467 -3.02 -20.14 -7.80
C PHE A 467 -4.00 -19.32 -8.66
N THR A 468 -3.80 -19.32 -9.97
CA THR A 468 -4.81 -18.93 -10.97
C THR A 468 -5.25 -20.15 -11.79
N ASN A 469 -5.48 -21.31 -11.17
CA ASN A 469 -6.69 -22.00 -11.62
C ASN A 469 -7.84 -21.22 -10.99
N PRO A 470 -8.33 -20.15 -11.65
CA PRO A 470 -9.24 -19.21 -11.01
C PRO A 470 -10.52 -19.96 -10.64
N SER A 471 -10.78 -21.12 -11.26
CA SER A 471 -11.88 -22.00 -10.91
C SER A 471 -11.73 -22.56 -9.49
N THR A 472 -10.72 -23.33 -9.12
CA THR A 472 -10.70 -24.05 -7.82
C THR A 472 -10.64 -23.15 -6.58
N ILE A 473 -9.87 -22.06 -6.61
CA ILE A 473 -9.77 -21.12 -5.48
C ILE A 473 -11.01 -20.23 -5.40
N LYS A 474 -11.55 -19.73 -6.54
CA LYS A 474 -12.87 -19.09 -6.51
C LYS A 474 -13.90 -20.08 -6.00
N ARG A 475 -13.90 -21.34 -6.45
CA ARG A 475 -14.82 -22.39 -6.01
C ARG A 475 -14.76 -22.60 -4.49
N ASN A 476 -13.60 -22.66 -3.87
CA ASN A 476 -13.50 -22.84 -2.41
C ASN A 476 -13.94 -21.59 -1.62
N VAL A 477 -13.60 -20.38 -2.09
CA VAL A 477 -14.06 -19.13 -1.47
C VAL A 477 -15.57 -18.96 -1.64
N MET A 478 -16.08 -19.27 -2.83
CA MET A 478 -17.51 -19.29 -3.15
C MET A 478 -18.24 -20.32 -2.29
N ARG A 479 -17.67 -21.51 -2.15
CA ARG A 479 -18.22 -22.58 -1.29
C ARG A 479 -18.22 -22.16 0.18
N SER A 480 -17.20 -21.44 0.65
CA SER A 480 -17.17 -20.95 2.03
C SER A 480 -18.18 -19.84 2.27
N PHE A 481 -18.29 -18.84 1.39
CA PHE A 481 -19.27 -17.77 1.51
C PHE A 481 -20.71 -18.30 1.43
N LEU A 482 -21.03 -19.05 0.37
CA LEU A 482 -22.38 -19.60 0.21
C LEU A 482 -22.67 -20.68 1.26
N GLY A 483 -21.67 -21.48 1.64
CA GLY A 483 -21.80 -22.48 2.70
C GLY A 483 -22.12 -21.86 4.06
N ASN A 484 -21.53 -20.71 4.41
CA ASN A 484 -21.89 -19.97 5.63
C ASN A 484 -23.33 -19.43 5.60
N LEU A 485 -23.88 -19.23 4.41
CA LEU A 485 -25.28 -18.85 4.20
C LEU A 485 -26.20 -20.06 4.02
N ASN A 486 -25.66 -21.28 4.07
CA ASN A 486 -26.36 -22.52 3.71
C ASN A 486 -27.01 -22.43 2.33
N ILE A 487 -26.31 -21.86 1.35
CA ILE A 487 -26.66 -21.88 -0.07
C ILE A 487 -25.67 -22.80 -0.78
N ASN A 488 -26.20 -23.75 -1.55
CA ASN A 488 -25.41 -24.67 -2.34
C ASN A 488 -25.14 -24.09 -3.72
N ILE A 489 -23.99 -24.45 -4.30
CA ILE A 489 -23.66 -24.17 -5.69
C ILE A 489 -23.10 -25.43 -6.35
N ASP A 490 -23.69 -25.82 -7.47
CA ASP A 490 -23.09 -26.81 -8.36
C ASP A 490 -22.09 -26.09 -9.28
N PHE A 491 -20.82 -26.44 -9.17
CA PHE A 491 -19.77 -25.79 -9.94
C PHE A 491 -19.62 -26.28 -11.38
N ASN A 492 -20.35 -27.33 -11.76
CA ASN A 492 -20.42 -27.80 -13.14
C ASN A 492 -21.49 -27.03 -13.91
N THR A 493 -22.66 -26.84 -13.31
CA THR A 493 -23.80 -26.15 -13.93
C THR A 493 -23.89 -24.66 -13.56
N GLY A 494 -23.22 -24.25 -12.48
CA GLY A 494 -23.31 -22.91 -11.88
C GLY A 494 -24.62 -22.61 -11.17
N ARG A 495 -25.47 -23.62 -10.96
CA ARG A 495 -26.80 -23.46 -10.36
C ARG A 495 -26.71 -23.35 -8.85
N LEU A 496 -27.58 -22.50 -8.30
CA LEU A 496 -27.72 -22.28 -6.87
C LEU A 496 -28.92 -23.07 -6.33
N SER A 497 -28.87 -23.53 -5.08
CA SER A 497 -30.05 -24.07 -4.37
C SER A 497 -29.93 -23.79 -2.88
N TYR A 498 -31.05 -23.78 -2.15
CA TYR A 498 -30.99 -23.68 -0.69
C TYR A 498 -30.45 -24.98 -0.09
N GLY A 499 -29.58 -24.85 0.91
CA GLY A 499 -29.15 -25.94 1.77
C GLY A 499 -30.23 -26.33 2.78
N LYS A 500 -30.06 -27.51 3.38
CA LYS A 500 -31.04 -28.05 4.35
C LYS A 500 -31.25 -27.14 5.56
N ASP A 501 -30.18 -26.47 5.99
CA ASP A 501 -30.17 -25.58 7.15
C ASP A 501 -30.19 -24.10 6.74
N PHE A 502 -30.69 -23.80 5.53
CA PHE A 502 -30.83 -22.42 5.05
C PHE A 502 -31.72 -21.60 5.99
N ALA A 503 -31.23 -20.41 6.33
CA ALA A 503 -31.98 -19.40 7.07
C ALA A 503 -31.87 -18.06 6.34
N PRO A 504 -32.97 -17.31 6.18
CA PRO A 504 -32.93 -15.95 5.66
C PRO A 504 -31.95 -15.07 6.42
N LEU A 505 -31.28 -14.17 5.71
CA LEU A 505 -30.39 -13.17 6.29
C LEU A 505 -31.16 -12.34 7.34
N ASN A 506 -30.62 -12.26 8.56
CA ASN A 506 -31.27 -11.50 9.63
C ASN A 506 -31.02 -9.99 9.43
N LEU A 507 -32.07 -9.27 9.04
CA LEU A 507 -32.06 -7.81 8.98
C LEU A 507 -32.80 -7.26 10.20
N ASP A 508 -32.14 -6.38 10.94
CA ASP A 508 -32.71 -5.72 12.12
C ASP A 508 -33.57 -4.51 11.73
N TYR A 509 -33.85 -4.33 10.44
CA TYR A 509 -34.63 -3.27 9.84
C TYR A 509 -35.68 -3.84 8.87
N GLU A 510 -36.72 -3.05 8.60
CA GLU A 510 -37.71 -3.36 7.57
C GLU A 510 -37.18 -2.91 6.20
N LEU A 511 -37.26 -3.77 5.19
CA LEU A 511 -36.75 -3.48 3.85
C LEU A 511 -37.84 -3.66 2.82
N ILE A 512 -38.16 -2.57 2.11
CA ILE A 512 -39.04 -2.57 0.94
C ILE A 512 -38.17 -2.30 -0.29
N PHE A 513 -38.20 -3.21 -1.25
CA PHE A 513 -37.42 -3.13 -2.46
C PHE A 513 -38.31 -2.81 -3.66
N VAL A 514 -37.88 -1.87 -4.50
CA VAL A 514 -38.57 -1.49 -5.74
C VAL A 514 -37.57 -1.54 -6.89
N ARG A 515 -37.88 -2.35 -7.90
CA ARG A 515 -37.14 -2.37 -9.17
C ARG A 515 -37.55 -1.15 -10.02
N HIS A 516 -36.59 -0.59 -10.76
CA HIS A 516 -36.87 0.46 -11.73
C HIS A 516 -38.02 0.12 -12.70
N GLY A 517 -38.63 1.14 -13.31
CA GLY A 517 -39.67 0.98 -14.34
C GLY A 517 -39.16 0.44 -15.68
N GLU A 518 -40.07 0.18 -16.62
CA GLU A 518 -39.70 -0.26 -17.97
C GLU A 518 -38.73 0.74 -18.64
N THR A 519 -37.65 0.22 -19.23
CA THR A 519 -36.66 1.00 -20.00
C THR A 519 -36.73 0.65 -21.48
N TYR A 520 -36.13 1.47 -22.36
CA TYR A 520 -36.07 1.18 -23.80
C TYR A 520 -35.42 -0.18 -24.10
N GLY A 521 -34.34 -0.53 -23.37
CA GLY A 521 -33.70 -1.83 -23.45
C GLY A 521 -34.56 -2.99 -22.93
N ASN A 522 -35.48 -2.75 -22.00
CA ASN A 522 -36.45 -3.77 -21.56
C ASN A 522 -37.57 -3.97 -22.57
N ALA A 523 -38.01 -2.87 -23.19
CA ALA A 523 -39.03 -2.88 -24.24
C ALA A 523 -38.55 -3.51 -25.56
N GLY A 524 -37.24 -3.79 -25.69
CA GLY A 524 -36.63 -4.31 -26.91
C GLY A 524 -36.51 -3.26 -28.02
N LEU A 525 -36.52 -1.97 -27.63
CA LEU A 525 -36.48 -0.80 -28.51
C LEU A 525 -35.05 -0.29 -28.69
N SER A 526 -34.13 -1.18 -29.07
CA SER A 526 -32.74 -0.82 -29.38
C SER A 526 -32.36 -1.38 -30.74
N ASP A 527 -31.36 -0.83 -31.46
CA ASP A 527 -30.70 -1.39 -32.64
C ASP A 527 -29.53 -2.34 -32.26
N ARG A 528 -28.83 -2.94 -33.24
CA ARG A 528 -27.64 -3.80 -32.98
C ARG A 528 -26.41 -3.04 -32.47
N HIS A 529 -26.45 -1.71 -32.49
CA HIS A 529 -25.39 -0.80 -32.08
C HIS A 529 -25.68 -0.18 -30.71
N GLY A 530 -26.73 -0.63 -30.01
CA GLY A 530 -27.09 -0.13 -28.68
C GLY A 530 -27.75 1.25 -28.68
N LYS A 531 -28.41 1.65 -29.78
CA LYS A 531 -29.18 2.92 -29.88
C LYS A 531 -30.67 2.66 -29.87
N ILE A 532 -31.48 3.64 -29.47
CA ILE A 532 -32.94 3.51 -29.49
C ILE A 532 -33.43 3.34 -30.94
N ASP A 533 -34.24 2.30 -31.18
CA ASP A 533 -34.89 2.06 -32.47
C ASP A 533 -36.42 2.14 -32.30
N PRO A 534 -37.05 3.26 -32.70
CA PRO A 534 -38.50 3.43 -32.58
C PRO A 534 -39.30 2.55 -33.55
N THR A 535 -38.64 1.93 -34.55
CA THR A 535 -39.28 1.02 -35.49
C THR A 535 -39.29 -0.43 -35.00
N ALA A 536 -38.56 -0.74 -33.92
CA ALA A 536 -38.53 -2.05 -33.32
C ALA A 536 -39.90 -2.43 -32.72
N ILE A 537 -40.37 -3.64 -33.02
CA ILE A 537 -41.68 -4.12 -32.56
C ILE A 537 -41.57 -4.55 -31.09
N LYS A 538 -42.34 -3.87 -30.22
CA LYS A 538 -42.49 -4.23 -28.79
C LYS A 538 -42.96 -5.68 -28.65
N GLY A 539 -42.35 -6.43 -27.73
CA GLY A 539 -42.81 -7.77 -27.35
C GLY A 539 -42.28 -8.94 -28.20
N ILE A 540 -41.43 -8.70 -29.19
CA ILE A 540 -40.68 -9.79 -29.83
C ILE A 540 -39.58 -10.25 -28.86
N SER A 541 -39.66 -11.50 -28.39
CA SER A 541 -38.76 -12.12 -27.40
C SER A 541 -37.27 -12.10 -27.77
N ASN A 542 -36.93 -11.71 -28.99
CA ASN A 542 -35.57 -11.67 -29.53
C ASN A 542 -34.85 -10.32 -29.39
N ASN A 543 -35.39 -9.27 -28.76
CA ASN A 543 -34.66 -7.98 -28.63
C ASN A 543 -34.19 -7.62 -27.22
N ARG A 544 -34.14 -8.59 -26.31
CA ARG A 544 -33.68 -8.36 -24.93
C ARG A 544 -32.23 -7.85 -24.90
N VAL A 545 -31.96 -6.82 -24.08
CA VAL A 545 -30.63 -6.20 -23.93
C VAL A 545 -30.02 -6.48 -22.55
N PHE A 546 -28.72 -6.76 -22.49
CA PHE A 546 -27.93 -6.74 -21.26
C PHE A 546 -27.59 -5.29 -20.89
N GLN A 547 -28.48 -4.61 -20.17
CA GLN A 547 -28.33 -3.18 -19.85
C GLN A 547 -27.29 -2.85 -18.77
N GLY A 548 -26.99 -3.84 -17.93
CA GLY A 548 -25.99 -3.84 -16.86
C GLY A 548 -25.67 -2.52 -16.17
N ASN A 549 -24.40 -2.27 -15.92
CA ASN A 549 -23.92 -1.15 -15.11
C ASN A 549 -23.50 0.06 -15.97
N VAL A 550 -24.34 0.40 -16.94
CA VAL A 550 -24.21 1.59 -17.79
C VAL A 550 -25.49 2.42 -17.75
N ASP A 551 -25.37 3.67 -18.18
CA ASP A 551 -26.42 4.69 -18.04
C ASP A 551 -26.58 5.50 -19.34
N GLU A 552 -26.75 4.79 -20.45
CA GLU A 552 -26.97 5.34 -21.78
C GLU A 552 -28.47 5.53 -22.07
N ASP A 553 -28.80 6.12 -23.21
CA ASP A 553 -30.19 6.44 -23.60
C ASP A 553 -31.10 5.22 -23.59
N ILE A 554 -30.62 4.07 -24.11
CA ILE A 554 -31.41 2.82 -24.12
C ILE A 554 -31.68 2.28 -22.70
N ASN A 555 -30.90 2.72 -21.70
CA ASN A 555 -31.05 2.29 -20.32
C ASN A 555 -32.05 3.16 -19.56
N GLN A 556 -32.52 4.27 -20.14
CA GLN A 556 -33.47 5.17 -19.49
C GLN A 556 -34.89 4.62 -19.54
N LEU A 557 -35.73 5.11 -18.62
CA LEU A 557 -37.16 4.75 -18.56
C LEU A 557 -37.86 5.16 -19.87
N THR A 558 -38.81 4.35 -20.31
CA THR A 558 -39.80 4.76 -21.32
C THR A 558 -40.88 5.63 -20.68
N GLU A 559 -41.70 6.32 -21.47
CA GLU A 559 -42.90 7.00 -20.96
C GLU A 559 -43.80 6.06 -20.14
N TYR A 560 -43.91 4.80 -20.58
CA TYR A 560 -44.65 3.78 -19.83
C TYR A 560 -43.96 3.39 -18.51
N GLY A 561 -42.63 3.32 -18.48
CA GLY A 561 -41.86 3.09 -17.26
C GLY A 561 -41.95 4.24 -16.26
N GLU A 562 -42.02 5.48 -16.74
CA GLU A 562 -42.29 6.66 -15.91
C GLU A 562 -43.71 6.63 -15.34
N GLU A 563 -44.70 6.25 -16.14
CA GLU A 563 -46.08 6.08 -15.66
C GLU A 563 -46.19 4.96 -14.62
N GLN A 564 -45.51 3.83 -14.83
CA GLN A 564 -45.40 2.77 -13.82
C GLN A 564 -44.82 3.29 -12.50
N ALA A 565 -43.79 4.16 -12.56
CA ALA A 565 -43.19 4.75 -11.37
C ALA A 565 -44.16 5.70 -10.65
N ARG A 566 -44.94 6.50 -11.38
CA ARG A 566 -45.98 7.36 -10.80
C ARG A 566 -47.10 6.56 -10.12
N ILE A 567 -47.61 5.53 -10.78
CA ILE A 567 -48.66 4.65 -10.23
C ILE A 567 -48.17 4.01 -8.93
N ALA A 568 -46.98 3.39 -8.95
CA ALA A 568 -46.41 2.76 -7.77
C ALA A 568 -46.15 3.75 -6.62
N ALA A 569 -45.71 4.97 -6.94
CA ALA A 569 -45.54 6.03 -5.95
C ALA A 569 -46.86 6.39 -5.26
N HIS A 570 -47.94 6.56 -6.02
CA HIS A 570 -49.27 6.82 -5.46
C HIS A 570 -49.76 5.65 -4.61
N GLU A 571 -49.68 4.40 -5.11
CA GLU A 571 -50.09 3.21 -4.34
C GLU A 571 -49.32 3.08 -3.01
N MET A 572 -48.00 3.30 -3.03
CA MET A 572 -47.19 3.31 -1.81
C MET A 572 -47.62 4.44 -0.87
N PHE A 573 -47.81 5.64 -1.40
CA PHE A 573 -48.17 6.81 -0.59
C PHE A 573 -49.52 6.64 0.09
N ASP A 574 -50.52 6.18 -0.66
CA ASP A 574 -51.90 5.95 -0.24
C ASP A 574 -52.03 4.77 0.73
N SER A 575 -51.15 3.78 0.63
CA SER A 575 -51.03 2.70 1.64
C SER A 575 -50.53 3.20 3.01
N GLY A 576 -50.12 4.46 3.10
CA GLY A 576 -49.55 5.05 4.32
C GLY A 576 -48.06 4.74 4.51
N LEU A 577 -47.34 4.32 3.45
CA LEU A 577 -45.91 4.05 3.55
C LEU A 577 -45.13 5.34 3.86
N ARG A 578 -44.41 5.34 4.98
CA ARG A 578 -43.48 6.41 5.40
C ARG A 578 -42.16 5.75 5.81
N PRO A 579 -41.14 5.70 4.93
CA PRO A 579 -39.83 5.16 5.26
C PRO A 579 -38.99 6.17 6.06
N ASP A 580 -38.07 5.67 6.89
CA ASP A 580 -37.09 6.50 7.59
C ASP A 580 -35.99 7.01 6.64
N ILE A 581 -35.64 6.20 5.63
CA ILE A 581 -34.63 6.53 4.62
C ILE A 581 -34.94 5.83 3.30
N ILE A 582 -34.64 6.51 2.20
CA ILE A 582 -34.79 5.98 0.85
C ILE A 582 -33.42 5.90 0.19
N PHE A 583 -33.03 4.70 -0.23
CA PHE A 583 -31.83 4.50 -1.04
C PHE A 583 -32.16 4.36 -2.51
N HIS A 584 -31.28 4.87 -3.37
CA HIS A 584 -31.34 4.62 -4.79
C HIS A 584 -29.98 4.22 -5.37
N SER A 585 -30.01 3.41 -6.42
CA SER A 585 -28.81 3.11 -7.21
C SER A 585 -28.27 4.37 -7.89
N PRO A 586 -26.95 4.44 -8.17
CA PRO A 586 -26.36 5.53 -8.95
C PRO A 586 -26.87 5.64 -10.40
N LEU A 587 -27.49 4.58 -10.95
CA LEU A 587 -27.97 4.57 -12.33
C LEU A 587 -29.32 5.30 -12.44
N GLN A 588 -29.44 6.19 -13.43
CA GLN A 588 -30.56 7.11 -13.57
C GLN A 588 -31.91 6.41 -13.59
N ARG A 589 -32.06 5.26 -14.26
CA ARG A 589 -33.35 4.54 -14.33
C ARG A 589 -33.95 4.19 -12.97
N ALA A 590 -33.14 3.77 -12.01
CA ALA A 590 -33.60 3.45 -10.66
C ALA A 590 -33.81 4.72 -9.83
N LYS A 591 -32.94 5.72 -10.01
CA LYS A 591 -33.08 7.04 -9.40
C LYS A 591 -34.39 7.72 -9.81
N LYS A 592 -34.64 7.84 -11.11
CA LYS A 592 -35.87 8.45 -11.67
C LYS A 592 -37.14 7.72 -11.23
N THR A 593 -37.07 6.39 -11.07
CA THR A 593 -38.23 5.61 -10.55
C THR A 593 -38.64 6.05 -9.14
N GLY A 594 -37.71 6.50 -8.30
CA GLY A 594 -38.02 6.93 -6.93
C GLY A 594 -38.48 8.38 -6.79
N ILE A 595 -38.23 9.23 -7.80
CA ILE A 595 -38.53 10.67 -7.74
C ILE A 595 -40.03 10.95 -7.48
N PRO A 596 -40.99 10.31 -8.17
CA PRO A 596 -42.41 10.60 -7.94
C PRO A 596 -42.85 10.36 -6.50
N PHE A 597 -42.31 9.34 -5.83
CA PHE A 597 -42.65 9.06 -4.43
C PHE A 597 -42.04 10.09 -3.48
N ILE A 598 -40.80 10.52 -3.73
CA ILE A 598 -40.16 11.60 -2.98
C ILE A 598 -40.93 12.91 -3.11
N GLU A 599 -41.42 13.24 -4.30
CA GLU A 599 -42.23 14.43 -4.52
C GLU A 599 -43.55 14.39 -3.75
N LEU A 600 -44.21 13.23 -3.69
CA LEU A 600 -45.43 13.04 -2.89
C LEU A 600 -45.19 13.14 -1.38
N LEU A 601 -44.07 12.59 -0.89
CA LEU A 601 -43.70 12.72 0.53
C LEU A 601 -43.44 14.19 0.88
N ARG A 602 -42.67 14.90 0.06
CA ARG A 602 -42.33 16.32 0.26
C ARG A 602 -43.54 17.24 0.17
N SER A 603 -44.47 16.97 -0.75
CA SER A 603 -45.71 17.76 -0.85
C SER A 603 -46.66 17.56 0.34
N SER A 604 -46.39 16.54 1.16
CA SER A 604 -47.18 16.19 2.35
C SER A 604 -46.42 16.43 3.66
N ASP A 605 -45.39 17.30 3.63
CA ASP A 605 -44.52 17.65 4.77
C ASP A 605 -43.84 16.44 5.46
N VAL A 606 -43.60 15.36 4.73
CA VAL A 606 -42.79 14.23 5.21
C VAL A 606 -41.36 14.40 4.72
N ASP A 607 -40.47 14.77 5.63
CA ASP A 607 -39.04 14.82 5.35
C ASP A 607 -38.45 13.39 5.32
N CYS A 608 -37.77 13.06 4.23
CA CYS A 608 -37.14 11.75 4.04
C CYS A 608 -35.92 11.89 3.14
N GLU A 609 -34.79 11.35 3.62
CA GLU A 609 -33.54 11.39 2.86
C GLU A 609 -33.61 10.49 1.62
N TYR A 610 -33.17 11.03 0.48
CA TYR A 610 -33.04 10.29 -0.78
C TYR A 610 -31.56 10.14 -1.13
N VAL A 611 -30.97 9.01 -0.75
CA VAL A 611 -29.52 8.81 -0.70
C VAL A 611 -29.05 7.84 -1.78
N GLU A 612 -28.04 8.26 -2.54
CA GLU A 612 -27.38 7.37 -3.47
C GLU A 612 -26.53 6.33 -2.72
N LEU A 613 -26.69 5.06 -3.08
CA LEU A 613 -25.87 3.98 -2.55
C LEU A 613 -25.22 3.21 -3.71
N SER A 614 -23.92 3.41 -3.92
CA SER A 614 -23.21 2.84 -5.08
C SER A 614 -23.20 1.30 -5.10
N THR A 615 -23.31 0.65 -3.94
CA THR A 615 -23.28 -0.80 -3.81
C THR A 615 -24.57 -1.49 -4.26
N ILE A 616 -25.69 -0.76 -4.42
CA ILE A 616 -26.98 -1.29 -4.91
C ILE A 616 -27.17 -1.08 -6.42
N ARG A 617 -26.08 -0.83 -7.17
CA ARG A 617 -26.08 -0.77 -8.64
C ARG A 617 -26.42 -2.12 -9.29
N GLU A 618 -26.83 -2.08 -10.55
CA GLU A 618 -27.06 -3.28 -11.35
C GLU A 618 -25.76 -4.10 -11.53
N MET A 619 -25.92 -5.38 -11.86
CA MET A 619 -24.81 -6.23 -12.28
C MET A 619 -24.08 -5.62 -13.48
N SER A 620 -22.75 -5.60 -13.42
CA SER A 620 -21.93 -5.30 -14.60
C SER A 620 -21.81 -6.53 -15.49
N PHE A 621 -22.33 -6.48 -16.72
CA PHE A 621 -22.26 -7.59 -17.68
C PHE A 621 -20.98 -7.58 -18.53
N GLY A 622 -20.08 -6.62 -18.31
CA GLY A 622 -18.79 -6.54 -19.00
C GLY A 622 -18.94 -6.35 -20.51
N MET A 623 -18.44 -7.27 -21.32
CA MET A 623 -18.51 -7.11 -22.77
C MET A 623 -19.93 -7.21 -23.34
N TRP A 624 -20.89 -7.74 -22.58
CA TRP A 624 -22.28 -7.86 -23.03
C TRP A 624 -23.07 -6.57 -22.84
N GLU A 625 -22.51 -5.56 -22.14
CA GLU A 625 -23.19 -4.28 -21.89
C GLU A 625 -23.76 -3.67 -23.17
N ASN A 626 -25.04 -3.33 -23.11
CA ASN A 626 -25.88 -2.80 -24.18
C ASN A 626 -25.92 -3.63 -25.48
N ARG A 627 -25.59 -4.92 -25.43
CA ARG A 627 -25.79 -5.87 -26.53
C ARG A 627 -27.13 -6.58 -26.42
N ARG A 628 -27.76 -6.85 -27.55
CA ARG A 628 -28.94 -7.71 -27.61
C ARG A 628 -28.53 -9.16 -27.45
N VAL A 629 -29.30 -9.92 -26.68
CA VAL A 629 -29.09 -11.36 -26.46
C VAL A 629 -29.14 -12.14 -27.77
N SER A 630 -30.00 -11.74 -28.71
CA SER A 630 -30.16 -12.39 -30.02
C SER A 630 -29.00 -12.17 -30.98
N ASP A 631 -28.28 -11.06 -30.84
CA ASP A 631 -27.12 -10.75 -31.67
C ASP A 631 -25.87 -11.52 -31.21
N MET A 632 -25.92 -12.13 -30.01
CA MET A 632 -24.85 -12.97 -29.49
C MET A 632 -24.92 -14.37 -30.12
N PRO A 633 -23.80 -14.94 -30.60
CA PRO A 633 -23.75 -16.29 -31.17
C PRO A 633 -24.42 -17.32 -30.27
N SER A 634 -25.10 -18.32 -30.83
CA SER A 634 -25.90 -19.30 -30.08
C SER A 634 -25.12 -20.09 -29.02
N GLU A 635 -23.84 -20.28 -29.27
CA GLU A 635 -22.85 -20.99 -28.46
C GLU A 635 -22.17 -20.10 -27.42
N HIS A 636 -22.43 -18.80 -27.47
CA HIS A 636 -21.80 -17.81 -26.60
C HIS A 636 -22.18 -18.03 -25.13
N ALA A 637 -21.22 -17.82 -24.22
CA ALA A 637 -21.38 -18.10 -22.79
C ALA A 637 -22.52 -17.32 -22.11
N CYS A 638 -22.91 -16.17 -22.65
CA CYS A 638 -24.06 -15.39 -22.17
C CYS A 638 -25.38 -16.19 -22.18
N HIS A 639 -25.54 -17.14 -23.11
CA HIS A 639 -26.74 -18.00 -23.15
C HIS A 639 -26.75 -19.03 -22.03
N GLN A 640 -25.59 -19.47 -21.54
CA GLN A 640 -25.50 -20.32 -20.35
C GLN A 640 -25.83 -19.52 -19.08
N PHE A 641 -25.37 -18.27 -18.97
CA PHE A 641 -25.76 -17.38 -17.87
C PHE A 641 -27.29 -17.23 -17.81
N TYR A 642 -27.91 -16.86 -18.93
CA TYR A 642 -29.33 -16.55 -18.99
C TYR A 642 -30.24 -17.79 -19.02
N ARG A 643 -30.04 -18.71 -19.97
CA ARG A 643 -30.98 -19.83 -20.16
C ARG A 643 -30.77 -20.95 -19.14
N GLN A 644 -29.52 -21.16 -18.71
CA GLN A 644 -29.18 -22.25 -17.78
C GLN A 644 -29.05 -21.77 -16.34
N GLN A 645 -29.22 -20.45 -16.08
CA GLN A 645 -29.11 -19.82 -14.76
C GLN A 645 -27.75 -20.12 -14.11
N ASN A 646 -26.68 -20.02 -14.89
CA ASN A 646 -25.32 -20.27 -14.42
C ASN A 646 -24.75 -19.01 -13.72
N ALA A 647 -24.72 -19.04 -12.39
CA ALA A 647 -24.30 -17.91 -11.55
C ALA A 647 -22.79 -17.59 -11.60
N LEU A 648 -21.99 -18.40 -12.30
CA LEU A 648 -20.53 -18.32 -12.31
C LEU A 648 -19.98 -17.61 -13.55
N ILE A 649 -20.78 -17.52 -14.62
CA ILE A 649 -20.34 -17.00 -15.91
C ILE A 649 -20.26 -15.48 -15.87
N LYS A 650 -19.16 -14.97 -16.42
CA LYS A 650 -18.93 -13.57 -16.71
C LYS A 650 -17.84 -13.40 -17.75
N GLU A 651 -17.82 -12.25 -18.40
CA GLU A 651 -16.86 -11.97 -19.46
C GLU A 651 -16.49 -10.49 -19.52
N ASP A 652 -15.25 -10.18 -19.14
CA ASP A 652 -14.68 -8.84 -19.25
C ASP A 652 -14.45 -8.51 -20.73
N GLY A 653 -14.59 -7.24 -21.14
CA GLY A 653 -14.22 -6.83 -22.48
C GLY A 653 -14.92 -5.57 -22.95
N ALA A 654 -14.72 -5.24 -24.23
CA ALA A 654 -15.31 -4.06 -24.82
C ALA A 654 -16.82 -4.21 -25.04
N ASN A 655 -17.59 -3.24 -24.58
CA ASN A 655 -19.03 -3.15 -24.84
C ASN A 655 -19.32 -2.81 -26.31
N VAL A 656 -20.60 -2.59 -26.65
CA VAL A 656 -21.02 -2.27 -28.03
C VAL A 656 -20.36 -1.01 -28.60
N HIS A 657 -19.89 -0.08 -27.75
CA HIS A 657 -19.23 1.16 -28.14
C HIS A 657 -17.70 1.10 -28.09
N GLY A 658 -17.11 -0.06 -27.78
CA GLY A 658 -15.66 -0.21 -27.67
C GLY A 658 -15.08 0.14 -26.29
N ASN A 659 -15.91 0.53 -25.32
CA ASN A 659 -15.46 0.83 -23.96
C ASN A 659 -15.21 -0.46 -23.18
N PHE A 660 -14.03 -0.61 -22.58
CA PHE A 660 -13.71 -1.78 -21.77
C PHE A 660 -14.51 -1.78 -20.46
N CYS A 661 -15.28 -2.84 -20.23
CA CYS A 661 -16.12 -3.03 -19.05
C CYS A 661 -15.69 -4.31 -18.31
N GLN A 662 -15.46 -4.18 -17.00
CA GLN A 662 -15.19 -5.33 -16.13
C GLN A 662 -16.51 -5.99 -15.70
N ALA A 663 -16.61 -7.30 -15.83
CA ALA A 663 -17.80 -8.09 -15.53
C ALA A 663 -17.87 -8.59 -14.08
N GLU A 664 -19.10 -8.63 -13.58
CA GLU A 664 -19.52 -9.42 -12.43
C GLU A 664 -20.15 -10.73 -12.93
N ASN A 665 -20.12 -11.79 -12.13
CA ASN A 665 -21.08 -12.90 -12.26
C ASN A 665 -22.17 -12.75 -11.18
N PHE A 666 -23.20 -13.59 -11.21
CA PHE A 666 -24.29 -13.45 -10.24
C PHE A 666 -23.84 -13.71 -8.79
N TYR A 667 -22.86 -14.61 -8.59
CA TYR A 667 -22.23 -14.77 -7.27
C TYR A 667 -21.61 -13.46 -6.75
N ASP A 668 -20.91 -12.71 -7.60
CA ASP A 668 -20.30 -11.43 -7.22
C ASP A 668 -21.38 -10.43 -6.76
N VAL A 669 -22.55 -10.43 -7.43
CA VAL A 669 -23.72 -9.63 -7.03
C VAL A 669 -24.29 -10.08 -5.69
N MET A 670 -24.41 -11.40 -5.44
CA MET A 670 -24.86 -11.92 -4.14
C MET A 670 -23.93 -11.54 -3.00
N LEU A 671 -22.62 -11.61 -3.21
CA LEU A 671 -21.64 -11.18 -2.22
C LEU A 671 -21.79 -9.69 -1.90
N ARG A 672 -21.93 -8.86 -2.94
CA ARG A 672 -22.15 -7.40 -2.81
C ARG A 672 -23.48 -7.08 -2.12
N ALA A 673 -24.55 -7.81 -2.45
CA ALA A 673 -25.86 -7.67 -1.81
C ALA A 673 -25.79 -8.02 -0.32
N HIS A 674 -25.20 -9.17 0.03
CA HIS A 674 -25.00 -9.59 1.42
C HIS A 674 -24.22 -8.53 2.22
N GLN A 675 -23.08 -8.06 1.69
CA GLN A 675 -22.27 -7.04 2.36
C GLN A 675 -23.05 -5.73 2.56
N THR A 676 -23.85 -5.32 1.57
CA THR A 676 -24.66 -4.11 1.64
C THR A 676 -25.76 -4.23 2.69
N LEU A 677 -26.51 -5.33 2.67
CA LEU A 677 -27.58 -5.55 3.64
C LEU A 677 -27.05 -5.65 5.08
N THR A 678 -25.93 -6.36 5.26
CA THR A 678 -25.30 -6.48 6.58
C THR A 678 -24.75 -5.14 7.09
N SER A 679 -24.17 -4.29 6.24
CA SER A 679 -23.68 -2.97 6.68
C SER A 679 -24.81 -2.00 7.05
N LEU A 680 -26.00 -2.14 6.44
CA LEU A 680 -27.17 -1.37 6.82
C LEU A 680 -27.70 -1.73 8.21
N ASN A 681 -27.48 -2.96 8.71
CA ASN A 681 -27.85 -3.34 10.08
C ASN A 681 -27.14 -2.46 11.12
N GLU A 682 -25.85 -2.15 10.90
CA GLU A 682 -25.04 -1.37 11.84
C GLU A 682 -25.56 0.06 12.00
N LYS A 683 -26.11 0.64 10.92
CA LYS A 683 -26.48 2.06 10.87
C LYS A 683 -27.98 2.33 10.98
N TYR A 684 -28.82 1.40 10.54
CA TYR A 684 -30.26 1.62 10.39
C TYR A 684 -31.11 0.57 11.12
N SER A 685 -30.57 -0.03 12.18
CA SER A 685 -31.33 -0.94 13.04
C SER A 685 -32.67 -0.33 13.48
N ARG A 686 -33.73 -1.14 13.41
CA ARG A 686 -35.14 -0.82 13.71
C ARG A 686 -35.77 0.26 12.82
N ARG A 687 -35.14 0.65 11.72
CA ARG A 687 -35.68 1.60 10.74
C ARG A 687 -36.44 0.89 9.62
N LYS A 688 -37.22 1.66 8.87
CA LYS A 688 -37.87 1.25 7.62
C LYS A 688 -37.14 1.86 6.44
N ILE A 689 -36.59 0.99 5.61
CA ILE A 689 -35.80 1.36 4.43
C ILE A 689 -36.61 1.05 3.17
N LEU A 690 -36.70 2.03 2.28
CA LEU A 690 -37.18 1.83 0.91
C LEU A 690 -35.99 1.92 -0.05
N MET A 691 -35.87 0.96 -0.97
CA MET A 691 -34.71 0.82 -1.83
C MET A 691 -35.12 0.73 -3.30
N TYR A 692 -34.66 1.68 -4.12
CA TYR A 692 -34.83 1.68 -5.57
C TYR A 692 -33.56 1.15 -6.25
N SER A 693 -33.67 -0.01 -6.90
CA SER A 693 -32.54 -0.69 -7.53
C SER A 693 -33.00 -1.50 -8.75
N HIS A 694 -32.27 -2.56 -9.09
CA HIS A 694 -32.35 -3.25 -10.37
C HIS A 694 -32.59 -4.75 -10.22
N SER A 695 -32.71 -5.43 -11.36
CA SER A 695 -33.22 -6.79 -11.45
C SER A 695 -32.27 -7.79 -10.80
N MET A 696 -30.97 -7.77 -11.14
CA MET A 696 -30.03 -8.77 -10.64
C MET A 696 -29.72 -8.56 -9.16
N PHE A 697 -29.55 -7.30 -8.76
CA PHE A 697 -29.34 -6.97 -7.33
C PHE A 697 -30.57 -7.34 -6.49
N GLY A 698 -31.78 -7.08 -7.00
CA GLY A 698 -33.03 -7.49 -6.36
C GLY A 698 -33.17 -9.01 -6.25
N ALA A 699 -32.87 -9.75 -7.32
CA ALA A 699 -32.88 -11.21 -7.32
C ALA A 699 -31.92 -11.79 -6.25
N ALA A 700 -30.72 -11.21 -6.13
CA ALA A 700 -29.77 -11.58 -5.09
C ALA A 700 -30.35 -11.33 -3.68
N CYS A 701 -31.02 -10.19 -3.46
CA CYS A 701 -31.67 -9.90 -2.19
C CYS A 701 -32.80 -10.89 -1.89
N CYS A 702 -33.66 -11.24 -2.86
CA CYS A 702 -34.70 -12.25 -2.69
C CYS A 702 -34.12 -13.61 -2.25
N ILE A 703 -33.05 -14.05 -2.90
CA ILE A 703 -32.37 -15.31 -2.54
C ILE A 703 -31.82 -15.25 -1.12
N LEU A 704 -31.12 -14.17 -0.74
CA LEU A 704 -30.59 -14.00 0.61
C LEU A 704 -31.69 -13.96 1.69
N MET A 705 -32.89 -13.50 1.34
CA MET A 705 -34.05 -13.44 2.22
C MET A 705 -34.93 -14.70 2.17
N GLY A 706 -34.55 -15.74 1.42
CA GLY A 706 -35.28 -17.01 1.35
C GLY A 706 -36.56 -16.98 0.52
N ILE A 707 -36.75 -15.94 -0.30
CA ILE A 707 -37.91 -15.79 -1.20
C ILE A 707 -37.50 -15.81 -2.68
N GLY A 708 -36.28 -16.26 -2.98
CA GLY A 708 -35.82 -16.53 -4.33
C GLY A 708 -36.72 -17.53 -5.08
N ASN A 709 -36.84 -17.37 -6.39
CA ASN A 709 -37.70 -18.22 -7.21
C ASN A 709 -37.05 -19.59 -7.46
N GLU A 710 -37.64 -20.67 -6.94
CA GLU A 710 -37.18 -22.04 -7.22
C GLU A 710 -37.83 -22.60 -8.49
N ILE A 711 -37.01 -23.06 -9.43
CA ILE A 711 -37.44 -23.74 -10.65
C ILE A 711 -37.08 -25.22 -10.57
N ALA A 712 -38.02 -26.09 -10.93
CA ALA A 712 -37.80 -27.53 -11.06
C ALA A 712 -37.43 -27.90 -12.50
N MET A 713 -36.38 -28.70 -12.69
CA MET A 713 -36.00 -29.27 -13.97
C MET A 713 -35.62 -30.75 -13.78
N GLY A 714 -36.54 -31.65 -14.14
CA GLY A 714 -36.41 -33.07 -13.78
C GLY A 714 -36.51 -33.26 -12.26
N ASN A 715 -35.54 -33.96 -11.67
CA ASN A 715 -35.48 -34.21 -10.22
C ASN A 715 -34.71 -33.13 -9.44
N GLU A 716 -34.18 -32.11 -10.11
CA GLU A 716 -33.40 -31.04 -9.48
C GLU A 716 -34.22 -29.76 -9.33
N LYS A 717 -34.04 -29.07 -8.20
CA LYS A 717 -34.54 -27.71 -7.96
C LYS A 717 -33.36 -26.75 -7.87
N TYR A 718 -33.46 -25.61 -8.54
CA TYR A 718 -32.46 -24.55 -8.46
C TYR A 718 -33.11 -23.17 -8.37
N LEU A 719 -32.35 -22.20 -7.87
CA LEU A 719 -32.75 -20.81 -7.71
C LEU A 719 -32.52 -20.06 -9.01
N ALA A 720 -33.61 -19.52 -9.55
CA ALA A 720 -33.56 -18.62 -10.69
C ALA A 720 -33.33 -17.19 -10.23
N PHE A 721 -32.48 -16.48 -10.97
CA PHE A 721 -32.16 -15.09 -10.78
C PHE A 721 -32.46 -14.23 -12.01
N ASP A 722 -32.90 -14.85 -13.10
CA ASP A 722 -33.35 -14.18 -14.32
C ASP A 722 -34.52 -14.95 -14.97
N GLY A 723 -35.23 -14.32 -15.92
CA GLY A 723 -36.31 -14.93 -16.71
C GLY A 723 -37.72 -14.79 -16.10
N THR A 724 -38.49 -15.88 -16.08
CA THR A 724 -39.93 -15.90 -15.75
C THR A 724 -40.27 -15.60 -14.29
N GLY A 725 -39.27 -15.36 -13.44
CA GLY A 725 -39.41 -14.98 -12.03
C GLY A 725 -38.75 -13.65 -11.64
N ILE A 726 -38.42 -12.77 -12.59
CA ILE A 726 -37.83 -11.47 -12.28
C ILE A 726 -38.82 -10.61 -11.48
N MET A 727 -38.29 -9.78 -10.58
CA MET A 727 -39.07 -8.75 -9.90
C MET A 727 -39.86 -7.89 -10.91
N PRO A 728 -41.19 -7.73 -10.73
CA PRO A 728 -41.99 -6.86 -11.59
C PRO A 728 -41.54 -5.40 -11.52
N TYR A 729 -41.72 -4.66 -12.61
CA TYR A 729 -41.40 -3.23 -12.70
C TYR A 729 -42.20 -2.44 -11.68
N CYS A 730 -41.54 -1.52 -10.98
CA CYS A 730 -42.13 -0.60 -10.00
C CYS A 730 -42.98 -1.23 -8.89
N LYS A 731 -43.02 -2.56 -8.74
CA LYS A 731 -43.82 -3.19 -7.69
C LYS A 731 -43.02 -3.28 -6.38
N PRO A 732 -43.51 -2.72 -5.27
CA PRO A 732 -42.82 -2.82 -3.98
C PRO A 732 -42.88 -4.26 -3.44
N ILE A 733 -41.73 -4.76 -2.98
CA ILE A 733 -41.59 -6.09 -2.38
C ILE A 733 -41.03 -5.94 -0.97
N LEU A 734 -41.79 -6.39 0.03
CA LEU A 734 -41.34 -6.44 1.41
C LEU A 734 -40.38 -7.63 1.59
N LEU A 735 -39.09 -7.34 1.74
CA LEU A 735 -38.03 -8.34 1.87
C LEU A 735 -37.77 -8.77 3.33
N SER A 736 -37.96 -7.86 4.29
CA SER A 736 -37.79 -8.13 5.73
C SER A 736 -38.84 -7.42 6.55
N ARG A 737 -39.26 -8.01 7.67
CA ARG A 737 -40.14 -7.41 8.68
C ARG A 737 -39.37 -7.25 9.99
N LEU A 738 -39.65 -6.17 10.73
CA LEU A 738 -39.18 -6.04 12.11
C LEU A 738 -39.69 -7.22 12.95
N LYS A 739 -38.78 -7.98 13.58
CA LYS A 739 -39.16 -8.92 14.63
C LYS A 739 -39.73 -8.10 15.80
N ARG A 740 -41.06 -8.11 15.98
CA ARG A 740 -41.67 -7.59 17.20
C ARG A 740 -41.18 -8.47 18.35
N GLU A 741 -40.43 -7.91 19.30
CA GLU A 741 -40.22 -8.56 20.58
C GLU A 741 -41.59 -8.90 21.16
N SER A 742 -41.83 -10.18 21.42
CA SER A 742 -42.96 -10.65 22.19
C SER A 742 -42.82 -10.06 23.60
N VAL A 743 -43.44 -8.92 23.84
CA VAL A 743 -43.68 -8.42 25.20
C VAL A 743 -44.46 -9.53 25.92
N PRO A 744 -43.94 -10.11 27.01
CA PRO A 744 -44.74 -11.04 27.80
C PRO A 744 -45.97 -10.28 28.28
N ARG A 745 -47.16 -10.79 27.95
CA ARG A 745 -48.39 -10.25 28.53
C ARG A 745 -48.40 -10.61 30.02
N LYS A 746 -48.13 -9.58 30.83
CA LYS A 746 -48.27 -9.45 32.29
C LYS A 746 -47.36 -10.29 33.16
#